data_AF-A0A3D6B6V8-F1
#
_entry.id   AF-A0A3D6B6V8-F1
#
_cell.length_a   1.000
_cell.length_b   1.000
_cell.length_c   1.000
_cell.angle_alpha   90.00
_cell.angle_beta   90.00
_cell.angle_gamma   90.00
#
_symmetry.space_group_name_H-M   'P 1'
#
loop_
_entity.id
_entity.type
_entity.pdbx_description
1 polymer ?
#
loop_
_entity_poly.entity_id
_entity_poly.type
_entity_poly.pdbx_seq_one_letter_code
_entity_poly.pdbx_strand_id
1 'polypeptide(L)'
;MKIIIITMLFFFTVSAQNVWYVDRDANGSANGTSWANAWRTLSSSNQVSGGINYASVSPGDTIYVSGGTDSTLYKTPAGIYSHRIYPSGNGITYASGNPVVIAPAWQSGHNGDVYIGARDNNCDWILEIHNISNIKLTGFNFIDNRTANYGTMLYLGGAGADGLNIRDSLVIIENCHIVGNALASMVYLSGYKITVKDCLIEQPENNYLNDQDPFGISGGRGDHVIDGCTIIMRNGNMETDAHRDGIQISNIGESSDPRSTIRISNSFIIDTNPNGVSWNNMIYNYNGMGGGDNDMRLFIYNNIIVTRKLYTSVGGIAIGRLNRNYMNSLYILNNTIIMKGLGGSTSTPITNWTLDTLIVKNNLIVVDTLIDKFYNLDDEINWGLTYKEIDYNHYNKLGGVASDDRVAVAGINYSWTDWRAAGFDTHSLTGNSTAITFANKYGLNKTDYYTETGRDAGVDLSAEYPFLQYDILGNPRSGTWDMGALEFQGGGQSNNINLKSKLFLQGPFNTNSMNTSLSQNGLLPTTQPFNTTPWNYNGNETLSSGSTSSYVDWVLVELRNSSNPTQVVARKAAILKNDGTLLNTDGSNGVPFSNAQEGAYYIAVFHRNHLAIMSATPVQLSANSQVYDFTTGMDKAYGTNPMVDLGNGKYGMYAGDGNGNGGITIADRNEIWLPQNGTMGYLKGDFNLDGGVTASDVNLYWNINNGTMTQVP
;
A
#
# COMPACT_ATOMS: atom_id res chain seq x y z
N MET A 1 -48.78 30.27 14.89
CA MET A 1 -49.10 29.25 15.91
C MET A 1 -49.37 27.93 15.19
N LYS A 2 -48.41 27.01 15.31
CA LYS A 2 -48.53 25.55 15.26
C LYS A 2 -48.93 24.80 13.95
N ILE A 3 -47.94 24.03 13.48
CA ILE A 3 -47.97 22.59 13.13
C ILE A 3 -48.57 22.22 11.75
N ILE A 4 -47.73 21.67 10.86
CA ILE A 4 -47.72 20.27 10.36
C ILE A 4 -46.64 20.18 9.26
N ILE A 5 -45.46 19.62 9.58
CA ILE A 5 -44.70 18.75 8.68
C ILE A 5 -44.20 17.59 9.54
N ILE A 6 -44.89 16.45 9.45
CA ILE A 6 -44.55 15.19 10.09
C ILE A 6 -43.76 14.36 9.08
N THR A 7 -42.46 14.22 9.37
CA THR A 7 -41.58 13.06 9.18
C THR A 7 -41.76 12.17 7.94
N MET A 8 -40.82 12.32 7.01
CA MET A 8 -40.22 11.20 6.28
C MET A 8 -38.69 11.30 6.43
N LEU A 9 -38.19 11.26 7.67
CA LEU A 9 -36.79 10.96 7.90
C LEU A 9 -36.67 9.44 7.93
N PHE A 10 -36.02 8.89 6.91
CA PHE A 10 -35.42 7.56 7.00
C PHE A 10 -34.60 7.51 8.29
N PHE A 11 -34.95 6.59 9.19
CA PHE A 11 -34.10 6.18 10.28
C PHE A 11 -32.84 5.51 9.69
N PHE A 12 -31.84 6.31 9.34
CA PHE A 12 -30.47 5.83 9.43
C PHE A 12 -30.11 5.90 10.91
N THR A 13 -30.37 4.83 11.64
CA THR A 13 -29.61 4.58 12.87
C THR A 13 -28.17 4.38 12.44
N VAL A 14 -27.37 5.45 12.48
CA VAL A 14 -25.92 5.28 12.57
C VAL A 14 -25.70 4.58 13.90
N SER A 15 -25.53 3.25 13.84
CA SER A 15 -24.99 2.50 14.97
C SER A 15 -23.70 3.20 15.35
N ALA A 16 -23.59 3.69 16.59
CA ALA A 16 -22.31 4.18 17.08
C ALA A 16 -21.29 3.05 16.90
N GLN A 17 -20.21 3.30 16.16
CA GLN A 17 -19.13 2.33 16.00
C GLN A 17 -18.48 2.14 17.36
N ASN A 18 -18.50 0.91 17.87
CA ASN A 18 -17.83 0.61 19.13
C ASN A 18 -16.35 0.42 18.88
N VAL A 19 -15.57 0.77 19.89
CA VAL A 19 -14.15 0.51 19.95
C VAL A 19 -13.89 -0.61 20.95
N TRP A 20 -13.18 -1.63 20.50
CA TRP A 20 -12.78 -2.78 21.30
C TRP A 20 -11.27 -2.85 21.44
N TYR A 21 -10.80 -3.55 22.46
CA TYR A 21 -9.40 -3.56 22.84
C TYR A 21 -8.85 -4.99 22.97
N VAL A 22 -7.67 -5.20 22.40
CA VAL A 22 -6.86 -6.41 22.56
C VAL A 22 -5.50 -6.00 23.12
N ASP A 23 -5.12 -6.58 24.24
CA ASP A 23 -3.83 -6.41 24.88
C ASP A 23 -3.46 -7.73 25.57
N ARG A 24 -2.37 -8.36 25.12
CA ARG A 24 -1.88 -9.64 25.66
C ARG A 24 -1.62 -9.57 27.16
N ASP A 25 -1.23 -8.40 27.66
CA ASP A 25 -0.77 -8.20 29.02
C ASP A 25 -1.90 -7.68 29.94
N ALA A 26 -3.15 -7.60 29.43
CA ALA A 26 -4.32 -7.20 30.20
C ALA A 26 -4.70 -8.23 31.27
N ASN A 27 -4.92 -7.75 32.50
CA ASN A 27 -5.20 -8.60 33.67
C ASN A 27 -6.67 -8.62 34.11
N GLY A 28 -7.55 -7.83 33.47
CA GLY A 28 -8.97 -7.74 33.82
C GLY A 28 -9.82 -8.88 33.28
N SER A 29 -11.10 -8.58 33.06
CA SER A 29 -12.14 -9.56 32.73
C SER A 29 -12.09 -10.15 31.31
N ALA A 30 -11.21 -9.65 30.45
CA ALA A 30 -11.07 -10.05 29.04
C ALA A 30 -12.40 -10.00 28.25
N ASN A 31 -13.09 -8.86 28.35
CA ASN A 31 -14.35 -8.60 27.63
C ASN A 31 -14.21 -7.55 26.50
N GLY A 32 -13.00 -7.01 26.29
CA GLY A 32 -12.68 -6.10 25.20
C GLY A 32 -13.15 -4.66 25.38
N THR A 33 -13.78 -4.28 26.49
CA THR A 33 -14.45 -2.97 26.63
C THR A 33 -13.53 -1.81 27.07
N SER A 34 -12.30 -2.11 27.49
CA SER A 34 -11.27 -1.13 27.84
C SER A 34 -9.90 -1.80 27.81
N TRP A 35 -8.80 -1.04 27.82
CA TRP A 35 -7.44 -1.59 27.94
C TRP A 35 -7.28 -2.52 29.15
N ALA A 36 -7.82 -2.13 30.31
CA ALA A 36 -7.76 -2.96 31.52
C ALA A 36 -8.52 -4.29 31.39
N ASN A 37 -9.61 -4.31 30.60
CA ASN A 37 -10.43 -5.50 30.36
C ASN A 37 -10.26 -6.04 28.93
N ALA A 38 -9.17 -5.71 28.25
CA ALA A 38 -8.95 -6.08 26.86
C ALA A 38 -8.93 -7.61 26.70
N TRP A 39 -9.34 -8.08 25.52
CA TRP A 39 -9.04 -9.46 25.13
C TRP A 39 -7.53 -9.64 25.04
N ARG A 40 -7.02 -10.85 25.27
CA ARG A 40 -5.57 -11.12 25.34
C ARG A 40 -4.96 -11.64 24.05
N THR A 41 -5.79 -11.95 23.07
CA THR A 41 -5.35 -12.49 21.78
C THR A 41 -6.39 -12.16 20.73
N LEU A 42 -5.94 -12.05 19.48
CA LEU A 42 -6.77 -11.92 18.28
C LEU A 42 -7.62 -13.18 17.99
N SER A 43 -7.22 -14.32 18.55
CA SER A 43 -7.93 -15.57 18.37
C SER A 43 -9.35 -15.49 18.94
N SER A 44 -10.30 -16.19 18.34
CA SER A 44 -11.69 -16.21 18.81
C SER A 44 -11.79 -16.85 20.20
N SER A 45 -12.69 -16.33 21.03
CA SER A 45 -12.92 -16.78 22.41
C SER A 45 -13.31 -18.26 22.56
N ASN A 46 -13.90 -18.86 21.51
CA ASN A 46 -14.20 -20.30 21.47
C ASN A 46 -12.97 -21.17 21.16
N GLN A 47 -11.88 -20.57 20.69
CA GLN A 47 -10.61 -21.26 20.43
C GLN A 47 -9.68 -21.12 21.63
N VAL A 48 -9.63 -19.93 22.24
CA VAL A 48 -8.68 -19.60 23.32
C VAL A 48 -9.35 -18.78 24.40
N SER A 49 -9.09 -19.14 25.67
CA SER A 49 -9.50 -18.33 26.82
C SER A 49 -8.92 -16.91 26.75
N GLY A 50 -9.78 -15.90 26.92
CA GLY A 50 -9.42 -14.50 26.77
C GLY A 50 -9.32 -14.01 25.32
N GLY A 51 -9.69 -14.84 24.34
CA GLY A 51 -9.81 -14.43 22.94
C GLY A 51 -11.02 -13.53 22.66
N ILE A 52 -11.09 -13.00 21.45
CA ILE A 52 -12.14 -12.08 21.00
C ILE A 52 -13.49 -12.78 20.92
N ASN A 53 -14.51 -12.19 21.52
CA ASN A 53 -15.89 -12.60 21.29
C ASN A 53 -16.44 -11.89 20.04
N TYR A 54 -16.12 -12.42 18.86
CA TYR A 54 -16.57 -11.84 17.58
C TYR A 54 -18.11 -11.75 17.47
N ALA A 55 -18.87 -12.59 18.17
CA ALA A 55 -20.34 -12.50 18.19
C ALA A 55 -20.86 -11.25 18.92
N SER A 56 -20.02 -10.57 19.71
CA SER A 56 -20.36 -9.31 20.38
C SER A 56 -19.97 -8.06 19.58
N VAL A 57 -19.21 -8.23 18.50
CA VAL A 57 -18.74 -7.14 17.64
C VAL A 57 -19.80 -6.85 16.57
N SER A 58 -20.01 -5.58 16.23
CA SER A 58 -20.97 -5.15 15.23
C SER A 58 -20.30 -4.68 13.93
N PRO A 59 -20.97 -4.73 12.77
CA PRO A 59 -20.44 -4.19 11.52
C PRO A 59 -20.00 -2.73 11.68
N GLY A 60 -18.80 -2.40 11.20
CA GLY A 60 -18.20 -1.07 11.31
C GLY A 60 -17.47 -0.78 12.63
N ASP A 61 -17.52 -1.69 13.62
CA ASP A 61 -16.72 -1.56 14.84
C ASP A 61 -15.21 -1.65 14.52
N THR A 62 -14.40 -1.06 15.39
CA THR A 62 -12.93 -1.16 15.33
C THR A 62 -12.39 -1.88 16.56
N ILE A 63 -11.48 -2.83 16.34
CA ILE A 63 -10.74 -3.55 17.36
C ILE A 63 -9.30 -3.06 17.33
N TYR A 64 -8.87 -2.33 18.36
CA TYR A 64 -7.48 -1.90 18.51
C TYR A 64 -6.66 -2.94 19.24
N VAL A 65 -5.52 -3.29 18.65
CA VAL A 65 -4.56 -4.24 19.21
C VAL A 65 -3.36 -3.47 19.74
N SER A 66 -3.08 -3.62 21.03
CA SER A 66 -1.97 -2.93 21.67
C SER A 66 -0.63 -3.48 21.18
N GLY A 67 0.25 -2.60 20.73
CA GLY A 67 1.68 -2.89 20.62
C GLY A 67 2.46 -2.59 21.91
N GLY A 68 1.81 -2.23 23.01
CA GLY A 68 2.47 -1.75 24.22
C GLY A 68 3.21 -0.42 23.98
N THR A 69 4.18 -0.11 24.83
CA THR A 69 5.01 1.11 24.71
C THR A 69 6.18 0.99 23.72
N ASP A 70 6.61 -0.25 23.42
CA ASP A 70 7.86 -0.57 22.73
C ASP A 70 7.71 -1.61 21.60
N SER A 71 6.46 -1.91 21.21
CA SER A 71 6.06 -2.96 20.26
C SER A 71 5.88 -4.34 20.89
N THR A 72 4.88 -5.09 20.41
CA THR A 72 4.49 -6.36 21.03
C THR A 72 4.37 -7.48 20.00
N LEU A 73 5.03 -8.60 20.29
CA LEU A 73 4.82 -9.88 19.58
C LEU A 73 3.69 -10.70 20.21
N TYR A 74 2.59 -10.83 19.49
CA TYR A 74 1.52 -11.78 19.78
C TYR A 74 1.92 -13.15 19.25
N LYS A 75 2.18 -14.06 20.18
CA LYS A 75 2.48 -15.46 19.90
C LYS A 75 1.21 -16.31 19.97
N THR A 76 1.16 -17.35 19.16
CA THR A 76 0.10 -18.35 19.20
C THR A 76 -0.10 -18.90 20.63
N PRO A 77 -1.33 -19.00 21.14
CA PRO A 77 -1.60 -19.55 22.48
C PRO A 77 -1.19 -21.02 22.63
N ALA A 78 -0.87 -21.46 23.85
CA ALA A 78 -0.45 -22.84 24.13
C ALA A 78 -1.51 -23.88 23.69
N GLY A 79 -1.07 -24.95 23.01
CA GLY A 79 -1.94 -26.05 22.57
C GLY A 79 -2.70 -25.83 21.25
N ILE A 80 -2.46 -24.71 20.56
CA ILE A 80 -3.02 -24.42 19.22
C ILE A 80 -1.88 -24.21 18.22
N TYR A 81 -2.18 -24.46 16.95
CA TYR A 81 -1.24 -24.49 15.81
C TYR A 81 -1.20 -23.17 15.00
N SER A 82 -1.96 -22.14 15.39
CA SER A 82 -2.07 -20.84 14.71
C SER A 82 -2.81 -19.81 15.58
N HIS A 83 -2.71 -18.51 15.27
CA HIS A 83 -3.73 -17.55 15.71
C HIS A 83 -5.03 -17.81 14.92
N ARG A 84 -6.17 -17.98 15.59
CA ARG A 84 -7.41 -18.46 14.96
C ARG A 84 -8.54 -17.44 15.03
N ILE A 85 -8.78 -16.71 13.94
CA ILE A 85 -10.03 -15.96 13.79
C ILE A 85 -11.06 -16.94 13.23
N TYR A 86 -11.71 -17.66 14.14
CA TYR A 86 -12.58 -18.78 13.83
C TYR A 86 -13.75 -18.87 14.84
N PRO A 87 -14.79 -18.03 14.70
CA PRO A 87 -15.99 -18.13 15.52
C PRO A 87 -16.74 -19.45 15.27
N SER A 88 -17.37 -19.99 16.31
CA SER A 88 -18.04 -21.31 16.27
C SER A 88 -19.39 -21.31 15.54
N GLY A 89 -19.94 -22.51 15.34
CA GLY A 89 -21.28 -22.70 14.78
C GLY A 89 -21.39 -22.28 13.31
N ASN A 90 -22.47 -21.58 12.98
CA ASN A 90 -22.74 -21.09 11.63
C ASN A 90 -21.89 -19.87 11.24
N GLY A 91 -20.85 -19.51 11.98
CA GLY A 91 -19.99 -18.38 11.61
C GLY A 91 -20.70 -17.02 11.69
N ILE A 92 -19.98 -15.97 11.29
CA ILE A 92 -20.43 -14.58 11.40
C ILE A 92 -20.30 -13.88 10.06
N THR A 93 -21.34 -13.17 9.64
CA THR A 93 -21.32 -12.32 8.44
C THR A 93 -21.71 -10.90 8.83
N TYR A 94 -20.73 -9.99 8.81
CA TYR A 94 -21.02 -8.57 9.03
C TYR A 94 -21.64 -7.94 7.77
N ALA A 95 -22.51 -6.96 7.95
CA ALA A 95 -23.21 -6.30 6.84
C ALA A 95 -22.23 -5.66 5.85
N SER A 96 -22.39 -5.99 4.56
CA SER A 96 -21.52 -5.51 3.46
C SER A 96 -21.37 -3.99 3.47
N GLY A 97 -20.16 -3.50 3.16
CA GLY A 97 -19.80 -2.08 3.14
C GLY A 97 -19.36 -1.52 4.50
N ASN A 98 -19.60 -2.24 5.60
CA ASN A 98 -19.16 -1.85 6.95
C ASN A 98 -18.31 -2.96 7.57
N PRO A 99 -17.06 -3.16 7.12
CA PRO A 99 -16.21 -4.21 7.67
C PRO A 99 -15.92 -3.94 9.15
N VAL A 100 -15.78 -5.00 9.94
CA VAL A 100 -15.10 -4.87 11.24
C VAL A 100 -13.62 -4.65 10.96
N VAL A 101 -13.07 -3.56 11.51
CA VAL A 101 -11.66 -3.22 11.33
C VAL A 101 -10.87 -3.70 12.53
N ILE A 102 -9.76 -4.37 12.28
CA ILE A 102 -8.78 -4.79 13.27
C ILE A 102 -7.48 -4.07 12.90
N ALA A 103 -6.91 -3.31 13.83
CA ALA A 103 -5.73 -2.49 13.57
C ALA A 103 -4.87 -2.33 14.83
N PRO A 104 -3.56 -2.04 14.70
CA PRO A 104 -2.76 -1.56 15.81
C PRO A 104 -3.38 -0.35 16.49
N ALA A 105 -3.22 -0.27 17.80
CA ALA A 105 -3.63 0.87 18.60
C ALA A 105 -2.72 2.07 18.31
N TRP A 106 -3.28 3.26 18.42
CA TRP A 106 -2.53 4.52 18.31
C TRP A 106 -2.46 5.25 19.66
N GLN A 107 -3.21 4.78 20.66
CA GLN A 107 -3.30 5.39 21.98
C GLN A 107 -1.99 5.20 22.77
N SER A 108 -1.57 6.25 23.48
CA SER A 108 -0.38 6.26 24.33
C SER A 108 -0.36 5.07 25.29
N GLY A 109 0.80 4.41 25.40
CA GLY A 109 0.96 3.18 26.19
C GLY A 109 0.63 1.90 25.42
N HIS A 110 0.01 2.01 24.24
CA HIS A 110 -0.38 0.88 23.40
C HIS A 110 0.06 1.04 21.93
N ASN A 111 0.73 2.14 21.58
CA ASN A 111 1.02 2.59 20.22
C ASN A 111 2.34 2.05 19.61
N GLY A 112 2.96 1.05 20.23
CA GLY A 112 4.03 0.29 19.61
C GLY A 112 3.56 -0.51 18.39
N ASP A 113 4.50 -1.07 17.63
CA ASP A 113 4.15 -1.94 16.51
C ASP A 113 3.54 -3.25 17.01
N VAL A 114 2.61 -3.80 16.25
CA VAL A 114 2.03 -5.11 16.54
C VAL A 114 2.62 -6.16 15.60
N TYR A 115 3.36 -7.10 16.18
CA TYR A 115 3.89 -8.26 15.49
C TYR A 115 3.04 -9.49 15.76
N ILE A 116 2.66 -10.23 14.73
CA ILE A 116 1.95 -11.50 14.83
C ILE A 116 2.89 -12.60 14.34
N GLY A 117 3.18 -13.58 15.20
CA GLY A 117 4.12 -14.66 14.88
C GLY A 117 3.79 -15.97 15.57
N ALA A 118 4.54 -17.01 15.21
CA ALA A 118 4.44 -18.34 15.78
C ALA A 118 4.93 -18.36 17.23
N ARG A 119 4.36 -19.26 18.03
CA ARG A 119 4.91 -19.59 19.36
C ARG A 119 6.21 -20.36 19.25
N ASP A 120 6.23 -21.35 18.39
CA ASP A 120 7.30 -22.31 18.16
C ASP A 120 7.14 -22.96 16.77
N ASN A 121 8.04 -23.87 16.42
CA ASN A 121 8.02 -24.56 15.13
C ASN A 121 6.82 -25.51 14.95
N ASN A 122 6.03 -25.82 15.98
CA ASN A 122 4.87 -26.69 15.81
C ASN A 122 3.64 -25.92 15.30
N CYS A 123 3.75 -24.63 14.98
CA CYS A 123 2.65 -23.87 14.39
C CYS A 123 2.55 -24.14 12.88
N ASP A 124 1.43 -24.70 12.44
CA ASP A 124 1.11 -24.92 11.02
C ASP A 124 0.97 -23.59 10.28
N TRP A 125 0.33 -22.61 10.92
CA TRP A 125 0.10 -21.27 10.39
C TRP A 125 0.43 -20.16 11.39
N ILE A 126 0.73 -18.96 10.90
CA ILE A 126 0.84 -17.77 11.77
C ILE A 126 -0.56 -17.28 12.12
N LEU A 127 -1.40 -17.05 11.11
CA LEU A 127 -2.80 -16.64 11.26
C LEU A 127 -3.68 -17.45 10.32
N GLU A 128 -4.80 -17.95 10.83
CA GLU A 128 -5.89 -18.49 10.02
C GLU A 128 -7.18 -17.70 10.26
N ILE A 129 -7.92 -17.43 9.18
CA ILE A 129 -9.20 -16.72 9.19
C ILE A 129 -10.27 -17.57 8.51
N HIS A 130 -11.24 -18.04 9.28
CA HIS A 130 -12.31 -18.92 8.83
C HIS A 130 -13.65 -18.54 9.43
N ASN A 131 -14.73 -18.97 8.76
CA ASN A 131 -16.11 -18.90 9.28
C ASN A 131 -16.54 -17.48 9.71
N ILE A 132 -15.91 -16.45 9.15
CA ILE A 132 -16.19 -15.04 9.39
C ILE A 132 -16.12 -14.28 8.06
N SER A 133 -16.97 -13.28 7.90
CA SER A 133 -17.08 -12.50 6.67
C SER A 133 -17.09 -11.01 6.93
N ASN A 134 -16.51 -10.25 5.99
CA ASN A 134 -16.49 -8.79 5.96
C ASN A 134 -15.69 -8.20 7.14
N ILE A 135 -14.42 -8.59 7.20
CA ILE A 135 -13.45 -8.08 8.18
C ILE A 135 -12.22 -7.54 7.46
N LYS A 136 -11.59 -6.53 8.07
CA LYS A 136 -10.36 -5.91 7.58
C LYS A 136 -9.29 -5.94 8.65
N LEU A 137 -8.14 -6.54 8.35
CA LEU A 137 -6.92 -6.42 9.15
C LEU A 137 -6.00 -5.42 8.46
N THR A 138 -5.52 -4.41 9.18
CA THR A 138 -4.66 -3.40 8.59
C THR A 138 -3.53 -2.93 9.49
N GLY A 139 -2.37 -2.62 8.90
CA GLY A 139 -1.23 -2.04 9.61
C GLY A 139 -0.40 -3.03 10.45
N PHE A 140 -0.61 -4.34 10.31
CA PHE A 140 0.11 -5.35 11.10
C PHE A 140 1.45 -5.75 10.49
N ASN A 141 2.37 -6.18 11.36
CA ASN A 141 3.58 -6.89 10.98
C ASN A 141 3.38 -8.39 11.22
N PHE A 142 3.31 -9.20 10.17
CA PHE A 142 3.30 -10.65 10.25
C PHE A 142 4.73 -11.16 10.06
N ILE A 143 5.23 -11.92 11.02
CA ILE A 143 6.58 -12.46 10.99
C ILE A 143 6.56 -13.98 11.01
N ASP A 144 7.32 -14.61 10.13
CA ASP A 144 7.61 -16.04 10.24
C ASP A 144 8.89 -16.24 11.05
N ASN A 145 8.72 -16.40 12.35
CA ASN A 145 9.80 -16.70 13.29
C ASN A 145 10.02 -18.21 13.48
N ARG A 146 9.45 -19.05 12.61
CA ARG A 146 9.71 -20.49 12.59
C ARG A 146 11.03 -20.77 11.87
N THR A 147 11.71 -21.83 12.31
CA THR A 147 12.97 -22.31 11.71
C THR A 147 12.85 -23.72 11.12
N ALA A 148 11.71 -24.38 11.31
CA ALA A 148 11.40 -25.71 10.81
C ALA A 148 9.86 -25.92 10.74
N ASN A 149 9.45 -27.01 10.08
CA ASN A 149 8.07 -27.47 9.83
C ASN A 149 7.25 -26.71 8.77
N TYR A 150 6.72 -27.46 7.81
CA TYR A 150 5.94 -26.95 6.68
C TYR A 150 4.73 -26.14 7.14
N GLY A 151 4.56 -24.93 6.59
CA GLY A 151 3.45 -24.08 7.00
C GLY A 151 3.32 -22.78 6.22
N THR A 152 2.07 -22.37 6.02
CA THR A 152 1.72 -21.05 5.46
C THR A 152 1.82 -19.96 6.53
N MET A 153 2.04 -18.69 6.19
CA MET A 153 1.92 -17.63 7.20
C MET A 153 0.45 -17.23 7.44
N LEU A 154 -0.21 -16.70 6.43
CA LEU A 154 -1.61 -16.26 6.49
C LEU A 154 -2.49 -17.20 5.67
N TYR A 155 -3.35 -17.97 6.33
CA TYR A 155 -4.35 -18.82 5.67
C TYR A 155 -5.72 -18.12 5.71
N LEU A 156 -6.22 -17.68 4.56
CA LEU A 156 -7.39 -16.81 4.45
C LEU A 156 -8.54 -17.52 3.74
N GLY A 157 -9.63 -17.77 4.47
CA GLY A 157 -10.82 -18.43 3.96
C GLY A 157 -10.70 -19.96 3.90
N GLY A 158 -11.61 -20.62 3.16
CA GLY A 158 -11.61 -22.08 2.98
C GLY A 158 -12.13 -22.88 4.17
N ALA A 159 -12.11 -24.21 4.03
CA ALA A 159 -12.40 -25.13 5.13
C ALA A 159 -11.22 -25.14 6.10
N GLY A 160 -11.46 -24.90 7.39
CA GLY A 160 -10.42 -24.99 8.42
C GLY A 160 -9.95 -26.43 8.61
N ALA A 161 -8.95 -26.63 9.50
CA ALA A 161 -8.45 -27.97 9.85
C ALA A 161 -9.53 -28.93 10.41
N ASP A 162 -10.67 -28.39 10.83
CA ASP A 162 -11.83 -29.11 11.34
C ASP A 162 -12.89 -29.46 10.27
N GLY A 163 -12.68 -29.07 9.00
CA GLY A 163 -13.50 -29.49 7.87
C GLY A 163 -14.87 -28.84 7.76
N LEU A 164 -15.12 -27.69 8.41
CA LEU A 164 -16.38 -26.95 8.24
C LEU A 164 -16.46 -26.27 6.86
N ASN A 165 -17.68 -26.17 6.29
CA ASN A 165 -17.93 -25.69 4.93
C ASN A 165 -17.38 -24.27 4.65
N ILE A 166 -16.93 -24.07 3.41
CA ILE A 166 -16.39 -22.79 2.88
C ILE A 166 -17.48 -21.71 2.90
N ARG A 167 -17.29 -20.66 3.71
CA ARG A 167 -18.18 -19.47 3.75
C ARG A 167 -17.52 -18.27 3.07
N ASP A 168 -18.36 -17.32 2.64
CA ASP A 168 -17.96 -16.04 2.06
C ASP A 168 -16.94 -15.37 2.98
N SER A 169 -15.73 -15.12 2.49
CA SER A 169 -14.66 -14.63 3.36
C SER A 169 -14.67 -13.10 3.44
N LEU A 170 -14.84 -12.38 2.31
CA LEU A 170 -14.81 -10.90 2.29
C LEU A 170 -13.73 -10.33 3.23
N VAL A 171 -12.56 -10.97 3.23
CA VAL A 171 -11.44 -10.65 4.11
C VAL A 171 -10.58 -9.63 3.38
N ILE A 172 -10.21 -8.56 4.09
CA ILE A 172 -9.29 -7.55 3.58
C ILE A 172 -8.03 -7.57 4.45
N ILE A 173 -6.87 -7.79 3.84
CA ILE A 173 -5.56 -7.55 4.44
C ILE A 173 -4.99 -6.31 3.76
N GLU A 174 -4.76 -5.22 4.51
CA GLU A 174 -4.38 -3.94 3.91
C GLU A 174 -3.22 -3.27 4.65
N ASN A 175 -2.24 -2.69 3.95
CA ASN A 175 -1.14 -1.94 4.58
C ASN A 175 -0.36 -2.76 5.61
N CYS A 176 -0.29 -4.08 5.43
CA CYS A 176 0.45 -4.98 6.31
C CYS A 176 1.84 -5.29 5.75
N HIS A 177 2.79 -5.52 6.63
CA HIS A 177 4.10 -6.06 6.29
C HIS A 177 4.11 -7.56 6.64
N ILE A 178 4.36 -8.41 5.67
CA ILE A 178 4.38 -9.87 5.80
C ILE A 178 5.78 -10.31 5.43
N VAL A 179 6.58 -10.68 6.43
CA VAL A 179 7.99 -11.02 6.24
C VAL A 179 8.28 -12.41 6.77
N GLY A 180 8.86 -13.23 5.93
CA GLY A 180 9.09 -14.62 6.27
C GLY A 180 9.40 -15.46 5.06
N ASN A 181 10.01 -16.61 5.32
CA ASN A 181 10.36 -17.52 4.24
C ASN A 181 9.15 -18.36 3.80
N ALA A 182 8.18 -18.55 4.70
CA ALA A 182 7.17 -19.61 4.65
C ALA A 182 7.79 -20.99 4.36
N LEU A 183 7.04 -22.04 4.62
CA LEU A 183 7.44 -23.39 4.22
C LEU A 183 6.42 -24.04 3.28
N ALA A 184 5.53 -23.21 2.71
CA ALA A 184 4.62 -23.49 1.59
C ALA A 184 4.23 -22.19 0.86
N SER A 185 3.41 -21.33 1.48
CA SER A 185 3.10 -19.99 0.96
C SER A 185 3.10 -18.91 2.05
N MET A 186 3.43 -17.66 1.74
CA MET A 186 3.32 -16.59 2.74
C MET A 186 1.85 -16.23 2.95
N VAL A 187 1.13 -15.95 1.87
CA VAL A 187 -0.32 -15.64 1.91
C VAL A 187 -1.06 -16.68 1.08
N TYR A 188 -1.95 -17.43 1.73
CA TYR A 188 -2.75 -18.46 1.07
C TYR A 188 -4.23 -18.06 1.04
N LEU A 189 -4.80 -18.02 -0.16
CA LEU A 189 -6.17 -17.61 -0.43
C LEU A 189 -6.99 -18.82 -0.87
N SER A 190 -7.95 -19.25 -0.04
CA SER A 190 -8.76 -20.46 -0.31
C SER A 190 -10.26 -20.24 -0.12
N GLY A 191 -10.68 -18.99 0.09
CA GLY A 191 -12.06 -18.59 0.34
C GLY A 191 -12.76 -17.95 -0.86
N TYR A 192 -13.49 -16.87 -0.57
CA TYR A 192 -14.23 -16.09 -1.57
C TYR A 192 -14.10 -14.59 -1.30
N LYS A 193 -13.82 -13.80 -2.34
CA LYS A 193 -13.72 -12.33 -2.30
C LYS A 193 -12.70 -11.79 -1.30
N ILE A 194 -11.53 -12.42 -1.25
CA ILE A 194 -10.41 -11.97 -0.41
C ILE A 194 -9.60 -10.91 -1.14
N THR A 195 -9.31 -9.80 -0.45
CA THR A 195 -8.50 -8.70 -0.96
C THR A 195 -7.22 -8.58 -0.14
N VAL A 196 -6.07 -8.57 -0.80
CA VAL A 196 -4.78 -8.20 -0.22
C VAL A 196 -4.29 -6.96 -0.92
N LYS A 197 -4.11 -5.87 -0.17
CA LYS A 197 -3.95 -4.55 -0.76
C LYS A 197 -2.85 -3.74 -0.08
N ASP A 198 -2.03 -3.06 -0.87
CA ASP A 198 -1.00 -2.13 -0.37
C ASP A 198 -0.05 -2.78 0.67
N CYS A 199 0.12 -4.10 0.59
CA CYS A 199 0.96 -4.87 1.49
C CYS A 199 2.41 -4.96 0.97
N LEU A 200 3.36 -5.02 1.90
CA LEU A 200 4.73 -5.44 1.62
C LEU A 200 4.86 -6.91 1.99
N ILE A 201 5.16 -7.76 1.01
CA ILE A 201 5.41 -9.19 1.19
C ILE A 201 6.88 -9.42 0.88
N GLU A 202 7.70 -9.68 1.89
CA GLU A 202 9.14 -9.86 1.74
C GLU A 202 9.58 -11.26 2.16
N GLN A 203 10.06 -12.02 1.18
CA GLN A 203 10.70 -13.30 1.38
C GLN A 203 12.23 -13.09 1.47
N PRO A 204 12.84 -13.25 2.65
CA PRO A 204 14.28 -13.07 2.82
C PRO A 204 15.10 -14.19 2.16
N GLU A 205 16.41 -13.96 2.09
CA GLU A 205 17.35 -14.97 1.57
C GLU A 205 17.32 -16.22 2.46
N ASN A 206 17.24 -17.39 1.84
CA ASN A 206 17.21 -18.66 2.54
C ASN A 206 17.64 -19.82 1.61
N ASN A 207 17.95 -20.96 2.21
CA ASN A 207 18.35 -22.21 1.55
C ASN A 207 17.38 -23.36 1.87
N TYR A 208 16.08 -23.08 1.98
CA TYR A 208 15.09 -24.13 2.22
C TYR A 208 14.75 -24.91 0.95
N LEU A 209 14.48 -26.21 1.10
CA LEU A 209 14.34 -27.15 -0.02
C LEU A 209 12.89 -27.32 -0.52
N ASN A 210 11.91 -26.96 0.31
CA ASN A 210 10.46 -27.06 0.05
C ASN A 210 9.93 -25.92 -0.81
N ASP A 211 8.74 -26.00 -1.41
CA ASP A 211 8.07 -24.88 -2.11
C ASP A 211 7.87 -23.64 -1.22
N GLN A 212 7.99 -22.43 -1.77
CA GLN A 212 7.86 -21.16 -1.02
C GLN A 212 7.35 -20.00 -1.89
N ASP A 213 6.06 -20.02 -2.20
CA ASP A 213 5.44 -18.96 -2.98
C ASP A 213 5.01 -17.80 -2.07
N PRO A 214 5.27 -16.52 -2.40
CA PRO A 214 4.68 -15.42 -1.66
C PRO A 214 3.15 -15.50 -1.61
N PHE A 215 2.51 -15.91 -2.71
CA PHE A 215 1.08 -16.18 -2.76
C PHE A 215 0.75 -17.58 -3.29
N GLY A 216 -0.07 -18.29 -2.54
CA GLY A 216 -0.78 -19.48 -3.03
C GLY A 216 -2.28 -19.19 -3.09
N ILE A 217 -2.91 -19.36 -4.24
CA ILE A 217 -4.35 -19.19 -4.41
C ILE A 217 -4.91 -20.53 -4.84
N SER A 218 -5.61 -21.21 -3.93
CA SER A 218 -6.16 -22.52 -4.26
C SER A 218 -7.34 -22.91 -3.40
N GLY A 219 -8.26 -23.63 -4.03
CA GLY A 219 -9.57 -23.91 -3.44
C GLY A 219 -10.44 -22.65 -3.39
N GLY A 220 -11.67 -22.84 -2.92
CA GLY A 220 -12.64 -21.76 -2.79
C GLY A 220 -13.24 -21.30 -4.12
N ARG A 221 -13.93 -20.15 -4.07
CA ARG A 221 -14.75 -19.64 -5.17
C ARG A 221 -14.11 -18.49 -5.95
N GLY A 222 -12.92 -18.04 -5.55
CA GLY A 222 -12.21 -16.95 -6.21
C GLY A 222 -12.74 -15.55 -5.87
N ASP A 223 -12.83 -14.69 -6.87
CA ASP A 223 -13.05 -13.23 -6.75
C ASP A 223 -11.98 -12.51 -5.90
N HIS A 224 -10.76 -13.04 -5.93
CA HIS A 224 -9.65 -12.48 -5.18
C HIS A 224 -9.04 -11.25 -5.87
N VAL A 225 -8.55 -10.33 -5.05
CA VAL A 225 -7.87 -9.11 -5.49
C VAL A 225 -6.52 -9.01 -4.78
N ILE A 226 -5.45 -8.89 -5.56
CA ILE A 226 -4.11 -8.51 -5.10
C ILE A 226 -3.82 -7.18 -5.78
N ASP A 227 -3.81 -6.08 -5.00
CA ASP A 227 -3.72 -4.73 -5.54
C ASP A 227 -2.67 -3.89 -4.81
N GLY A 228 -1.86 -3.13 -5.54
CA GLY A 228 -0.89 -2.19 -4.94
C GLY A 228 0.28 -2.83 -4.18
N CYS A 229 0.33 -4.16 -4.09
CA CYS A 229 1.28 -4.89 -3.24
C CYS A 229 2.71 -4.84 -3.79
N THR A 230 3.68 -4.86 -2.90
CA THR A 230 5.10 -5.06 -3.23
C THR A 230 5.50 -6.45 -2.76
N ILE A 231 5.87 -7.34 -3.68
CA ILE A 231 6.27 -8.72 -3.44
C ILE A 231 7.75 -8.85 -3.78
N ILE A 232 8.58 -9.10 -2.79
CA ILE A 232 10.03 -9.20 -2.94
C ILE A 232 10.47 -10.61 -2.59
N MET A 233 11.08 -11.27 -3.55
CA MET A 233 11.65 -12.61 -3.43
C MET A 233 13.17 -12.52 -3.42
N ARG A 234 13.81 -13.10 -2.40
CA ARG A 234 15.27 -13.11 -2.25
C ARG A 234 15.85 -14.51 -2.10
N ASN A 235 15.07 -15.57 -2.28
CA ASN A 235 15.58 -16.94 -2.16
C ASN A 235 16.78 -17.19 -3.12
N GLY A 236 17.84 -17.80 -2.58
CA GLY A 236 19.07 -18.09 -3.30
C GLY A 236 19.47 -19.57 -3.30
N ASN A 237 18.52 -20.48 -3.06
CA ASN A 237 18.81 -21.90 -2.93
C ASN A 237 19.35 -22.48 -4.25
N MET A 238 20.48 -23.19 -4.18
CA MET A 238 21.17 -23.79 -5.34
C MET A 238 21.06 -25.32 -5.41
N GLU A 239 20.29 -25.95 -4.55
CA GLU A 239 20.22 -27.40 -4.34
C GLU A 239 18.87 -28.04 -4.73
N THR A 240 17.84 -27.25 -5.01
CA THR A 240 16.48 -27.76 -5.31
C THR A 240 15.81 -27.03 -6.48
N ASP A 241 15.05 -27.78 -7.26
CA ASP A 241 14.16 -27.28 -8.33
C ASP A 241 12.74 -27.00 -7.80
N ALA A 242 12.56 -26.95 -6.47
CA ALA A 242 11.28 -26.62 -5.85
C ALA A 242 10.70 -25.31 -6.40
N HIS A 243 9.38 -25.22 -6.45
CA HIS A 243 8.67 -24.10 -7.04
C HIS A 243 8.78 -22.87 -6.14
N ARG A 244 9.03 -21.70 -6.74
CA ARG A 244 8.96 -20.39 -6.07
C ARG A 244 8.28 -19.41 -7.00
N ASP A 245 7.01 -19.64 -7.23
CA ASP A 245 6.23 -18.73 -8.05
C ASP A 245 5.91 -17.49 -7.24
N GLY A 246 5.89 -16.31 -7.88
CA GLY A 246 5.52 -15.07 -7.17
C GLY A 246 4.07 -15.12 -6.69
N ILE A 247 3.17 -15.55 -7.58
CA ILE A 247 1.76 -15.83 -7.31
C ILE A 247 1.39 -17.13 -8.01
N GLN A 248 1.15 -18.19 -7.25
CA GLN A 248 0.67 -19.47 -7.76
C GLN A 248 -0.84 -19.62 -7.60
N ILE A 249 -1.54 -19.99 -8.68
CA ILE A 249 -2.99 -20.16 -8.73
C ILE A 249 -3.31 -21.60 -9.15
N SER A 250 -4.19 -22.29 -8.43
CA SER A 250 -4.70 -23.61 -8.81
C SER A 250 -6.10 -23.88 -8.24
N ASN A 251 -6.86 -24.80 -8.82
CA ASN A 251 -8.10 -25.38 -8.26
C ASN A 251 -9.15 -24.36 -7.74
N ILE A 252 -9.32 -23.21 -8.40
CA ILE A 252 -10.33 -22.21 -8.03
C ILE A 252 -11.67 -22.46 -8.74
N GLY A 253 -12.76 -22.21 -8.00
CA GLY A 253 -14.15 -22.19 -8.46
C GLY A 253 -14.99 -23.31 -7.86
N GLU A 254 -16.30 -23.07 -7.68
CA GLU A 254 -17.28 -24.11 -7.32
C GLU A 254 -18.43 -24.19 -8.35
N SER A 255 -18.98 -25.38 -8.60
CA SER A 255 -19.96 -25.66 -9.67
C SER A 255 -21.25 -24.82 -9.63
N SER A 256 -21.52 -24.15 -8.50
CA SER A 256 -22.63 -23.22 -8.29
C SER A 256 -22.34 -21.76 -8.66
N ASP A 257 -21.07 -21.37 -8.80
CA ASP A 257 -20.67 -20.01 -9.19
C ASP A 257 -20.20 -20.00 -10.66
N PRO A 258 -20.97 -19.37 -11.57
CA PRO A 258 -20.69 -19.47 -12.99
C PRO A 258 -19.41 -18.75 -13.42
N ARG A 259 -18.74 -17.92 -12.58
CA ARG A 259 -17.46 -17.29 -12.97
C ARG A 259 -16.63 -16.73 -11.80
N SER A 260 -15.45 -17.33 -11.57
CA SER A 260 -14.46 -16.80 -10.61
C SER A 260 -13.57 -15.74 -11.25
N THR A 261 -13.39 -14.58 -10.62
CA THR A 261 -12.40 -13.58 -11.09
C THR A 261 -11.15 -13.57 -10.21
N ILE A 262 -9.97 -13.39 -10.78
CA ILE A 262 -8.76 -13.03 -10.03
C ILE A 262 -8.19 -11.75 -10.63
N ARG A 263 -7.93 -10.75 -9.80
CA ARG A 263 -7.29 -9.49 -10.20
C ARG A 263 -5.94 -9.35 -9.53
N ILE A 264 -4.91 -9.15 -10.32
CA ILE A 264 -3.54 -8.82 -9.89
C ILE A 264 -3.22 -7.47 -10.53
N SER A 265 -3.19 -6.42 -9.72
CA SER A 265 -3.10 -5.06 -10.23
C SER A 265 -2.17 -4.16 -9.45
N ASN A 266 -1.62 -3.16 -10.13
CA ASN A 266 -0.82 -2.09 -9.53
C ASN A 266 0.33 -2.57 -8.62
N SER A 267 0.76 -3.82 -8.80
CA SER A 267 1.65 -4.53 -7.89
C SER A 267 3.05 -4.59 -8.47
N PHE A 268 4.05 -4.58 -7.58
CA PHE A 268 5.44 -4.73 -7.93
C PHE A 268 5.93 -6.09 -7.44
N ILE A 269 6.24 -7.00 -8.36
CA ILE A 269 6.64 -8.38 -8.08
C ILE A 269 8.07 -8.55 -8.57
N ILE A 270 9.00 -8.79 -7.65
CA ILE A 270 10.42 -8.85 -7.99
C ILE A 270 11.15 -10.02 -7.32
N ASP A 271 11.83 -10.80 -8.14
CA ASP A 271 12.82 -11.79 -7.72
C ASP A 271 14.23 -11.22 -7.94
N THR A 272 14.88 -10.88 -6.83
CA THR A 272 16.12 -10.10 -6.82
C THR A 272 17.38 -10.95 -6.79
N ASN A 273 17.31 -12.20 -6.34
CA ASN A 273 18.49 -12.99 -6.06
C ASN A 273 18.92 -13.81 -7.29
N PRO A 274 20.12 -13.55 -7.85
CA PRO A 274 20.55 -14.20 -9.08
C PRO A 274 20.97 -15.66 -8.96
N ASN A 275 21.29 -16.11 -7.74
CA ASN A 275 22.02 -17.36 -7.57
C ASN A 275 21.14 -18.61 -7.43
N GLY A 276 19.82 -18.45 -7.22
CA GLY A 276 18.92 -19.60 -7.04
C GLY A 276 18.74 -20.47 -8.29
N VAL A 277 18.50 -21.76 -8.10
CA VAL A 277 18.16 -22.74 -9.17
C VAL A 277 16.68 -23.14 -9.19
N SER A 278 15.91 -22.72 -8.18
CA SER A 278 14.46 -22.96 -8.09
C SER A 278 13.72 -22.47 -9.34
N TRP A 279 12.75 -23.26 -9.79
CA TRP A 279 11.93 -22.87 -10.93
C TRP A 279 10.86 -21.86 -10.50
N ASN A 280 10.83 -20.72 -11.20
CA ASN A 280 10.01 -19.56 -10.81
C ASN A 280 9.25 -19.01 -12.02
N ASN A 281 7.93 -19.02 -11.93
CA ASN A 281 7.07 -18.11 -12.68
C ASN A 281 6.63 -16.95 -11.79
N MET A 282 6.73 -15.72 -12.30
CA MET A 282 6.31 -14.58 -11.49
C MET A 282 4.80 -14.60 -11.20
N ILE A 283 4.00 -15.04 -12.18
CA ILE A 283 2.59 -15.36 -12.00
C ILE A 283 2.29 -16.68 -12.71
N TYR A 284 1.85 -17.68 -11.96
CA TYR A 284 1.61 -19.03 -12.45
C TYR A 284 0.17 -19.47 -12.18
N ASN A 285 -0.45 -20.09 -13.18
CA ASN A 285 -1.67 -20.84 -12.99
C ASN A 285 -1.58 -22.20 -13.68
N TYR A 286 -1.81 -23.26 -12.90
CA TYR A 286 -1.96 -24.60 -13.42
C TYR A 286 -3.10 -25.35 -12.73
N ASN A 287 -4.08 -25.79 -13.52
CA ASN A 287 -5.01 -26.83 -13.12
C ASN A 287 -4.77 -28.09 -13.94
N GLY A 288 -4.39 -29.17 -13.25
CA GLY A 288 -4.39 -30.51 -13.82
C GLY A 288 -5.81 -30.94 -14.28
N MET A 289 -5.92 -32.06 -14.99
CA MET A 289 -7.17 -32.57 -15.59
C MET A 289 -8.30 -32.96 -14.60
N GLY A 290 -8.20 -32.58 -13.32
CA GLY A 290 -9.20 -32.89 -12.28
C GLY A 290 -9.41 -31.78 -11.24
N GLY A 291 -9.01 -30.54 -11.53
CA GLY A 291 -9.06 -29.42 -10.58
C GLY A 291 -10.03 -28.30 -10.95
N GLY A 292 -10.94 -27.93 -10.03
CA GLY A 292 -11.78 -26.72 -10.06
C GLY A 292 -12.63 -26.54 -11.33
N ASP A 293 -13.84 -27.06 -11.30
CA ASP A 293 -14.78 -27.20 -12.43
C ASP A 293 -15.56 -25.92 -12.81
N ASN A 294 -14.95 -24.75 -13.07
CA ASN A 294 -15.71 -23.49 -13.36
C ASN A 294 -15.01 -22.46 -14.24
N ASP A 295 -15.76 -21.52 -14.83
CA ASP A 295 -15.19 -20.40 -15.61
C ASP A 295 -14.26 -19.53 -14.76
N MET A 296 -13.13 -19.12 -15.34
CA MET A 296 -12.20 -18.17 -14.71
C MET A 296 -11.92 -16.97 -15.59
N ARG A 297 -11.78 -15.81 -14.94
CA ARG A 297 -11.29 -14.58 -15.56
C ARG A 297 -10.14 -13.99 -14.77
N LEU A 298 -8.97 -13.91 -15.41
CA LEU A 298 -7.77 -13.33 -14.82
C LEU A 298 -7.49 -11.96 -15.45
N PHE A 299 -7.40 -10.95 -14.60
CA PHE A 299 -6.93 -9.62 -14.96
C PHE A 299 -5.57 -9.37 -14.32
N ILE A 300 -4.55 -9.20 -15.14
CA ILE A 300 -3.20 -8.88 -14.73
C ILE A 300 -2.86 -7.53 -15.37
N TYR A 301 -2.88 -6.45 -14.60
CA TYR A 301 -2.66 -5.12 -15.17
C TYR A 301 -1.91 -4.11 -14.33
N ASN A 302 -1.26 -3.16 -14.99
CA ASN A 302 -0.47 -2.11 -14.32
C ASN A 302 0.58 -2.67 -13.33
N ASN A 303 1.13 -3.87 -13.59
CA ASN A 303 2.13 -4.47 -12.70
C ASN A 303 3.54 -4.26 -13.25
N ILE A 304 4.50 -4.14 -12.34
CA ILE A 304 5.93 -4.29 -12.65
C ILE A 304 6.32 -5.70 -12.20
N ILE A 305 6.81 -6.51 -13.12
CA ILE A 305 7.14 -7.93 -12.91
C ILE A 305 8.58 -8.16 -13.32
N VAL A 306 9.43 -8.60 -12.38
CA VAL A 306 10.88 -8.61 -12.57
C VAL A 306 11.47 -9.90 -12.04
N THR A 307 12.26 -10.59 -12.85
CA THR A 307 13.08 -11.73 -12.40
C THR A 307 14.52 -11.60 -12.85
N ARG A 308 15.43 -12.08 -12.00
CA ARG A 308 16.88 -11.96 -12.21
C ARG A 308 17.63 -13.26 -11.94
N LYS A 309 17.11 -14.43 -12.28
CA LYS A 309 17.86 -15.69 -12.11
C LYS A 309 18.95 -15.86 -13.17
N LEU A 310 20.05 -16.53 -12.83
CA LEU A 310 21.13 -16.84 -13.76
C LEU A 310 21.23 -18.33 -14.09
N TYR A 311 20.78 -19.20 -13.19
CA TYR A 311 21.07 -20.64 -13.23
C TYR A 311 19.85 -21.51 -13.47
N THR A 312 18.66 -20.92 -13.61
CA THR A 312 17.41 -21.64 -13.88
C THR A 312 16.56 -20.91 -14.89
N SER A 313 15.71 -21.67 -15.57
CA SER A 313 14.73 -21.10 -16.48
C SER A 313 13.61 -20.47 -15.69
N VAL A 314 13.14 -19.31 -16.14
CA VAL A 314 12.12 -18.53 -15.44
C VAL A 314 11.05 -18.08 -16.42
N GLY A 315 9.80 -18.03 -15.96
CA GLY A 315 8.70 -17.47 -16.75
C GLY A 315 8.14 -16.19 -16.14
N GLY A 316 7.55 -15.36 -16.99
CA GLY A 316 6.87 -14.14 -16.55
C GLY A 316 5.47 -14.46 -16.05
N ILE A 317 4.54 -14.59 -17.00
CA ILE A 317 3.15 -14.93 -16.77
C ILE A 317 2.86 -16.25 -17.49
N ALA A 318 2.56 -17.30 -16.73
CA ALA A 318 2.27 -18.63 -17.26
C ALA A 318 0.89 -19.09 -16.80
N ILE A 319 -0.12 -18.99 -17.67
CA ILE A 319 -1.53 -19.23 -17.31
C ILE A 319 -2.17 -20.26 -18.23
N GLY A 320 -2.68 -21.34 -17.66
CA GLY A 320 -3.56 -22.20 -18.45
C GLY A 320 -4.25 -23.30 -17.68
N ARG A 321 -5.20 -23.94 -18.37
CA ARG A 321 -6.01 -25.04 -17.83
C ARG A 321 -6.04 -26.22 -18.78
N LEU A 322 -6.29 -27.42 -18.26
CA LEU A 322 -6.46 -28.60 -19.12
C LEU A 322 -7.94 -28.95 -19.38
N ASN A 323 -8.86 -28.46 -18.54
CA ASN A 323 -10.29 -28.72 -18.66
C ASN A 323 -10.97 -27.72 -19.62
N ARG A 324 -11.52 -28.22 -20.73
CA ARG A 324 -12.13 -27.43 -21.82
C ARG A 324 -13.64 -27.21 -21.68
N ASN A 325 -14.25 -27.68 -20.59
CA ASN A 325 -15.68 -27.52 -20.36
C ASN A 325 -16.06 -26.15 -19.81
N TYR A 326 -15.08 -25.30 -19.50
CA TYR A 326 -15.26 -24.02 -18.82
C TYR A 326 -14.52 -22.90 -19.53
N MET A 327 -15.09 -21.70 -19.50
CA MET A 327 -14.49 -20.53 -20.14
C MET A 327 -13.32 -19.98 -19.32
N ASN A 328 -12.19 -19.76 -19.98
CA ASN A 328 -10.99 -19.20 -19.40
C ASN A 328 -10.58 -17.95 -20.16
N SER A 329 -10.67 -16.80 -19.48
CA SER A 329 -10.28 -15.51 -20.06
C SER A 329 -9.09 -14.92 -19.34
N LEU A 330 -8.10 -14.47 -20.10
CA LEU A 330 -6.89 -13.82 -19.60
C LEU A 330 -6.71 -12.44 -20.23
N TYR A 331 -6.51 -11.44 -19.37
CA TYR A 331 -6.25 -10.06 -19.75
C TYR A 331 -4.90 -9.65 -19.15
N ILE A 332 -3.94 -9.32 -20.00
CA ILE A 332 -2.60 -8.84 -19.63
C ILE A 332 -2.45 -7.42 -20.20
N LEU A 333 -2.64 -6.40 -19.37
CA LEU A 333 -2.79 -5.02 -19.81
C LEU A 333 -1.81 -4.08 -19.09
N ASN A 334 -1.10 -3.20 -19.80
CA ASN A 334 -0.25 -2.17 -19.16
C ASN A 334 0.79 -2.74 -18.16
N ASN A 335 1.35 -3.93 -18.37
CA ASN A 335 2.39 -4.46 -17.48
C ASN A 335 3.78 -4.14 -18.00
N THR A 336 4.73 -3.91 -17.10
CA THR A 336 6.17 -3.89 -17.39
C THR A 336 6.78 -5.19 -16.91
N ILE A 337 7.26 -6.03 -17.82
CA ILE A 337 7.83 -7.35 -17.55
C ILE A 337 9.31 -7.35 -17.92
N ILE A 338 10.17 -7.60 -16.95
CA ILE A 338 11.62 -7.69 -17.14
C ILE A 338 12.11 -9.06 -16.72
N MET A 339 12.79 -9.75 -17.63
CA MET A 339 13.25 -11.10 -17.39
C MET A 339 14.73 -11.28 -17.62
N LYS A 340 15.34 -12.03 -16.69
CA LYS A 340 16.67 -12.60 -16.80
C LYS A 340 16.65 -13.99 -16.17
N GLY A 341 17.09 -14.99 -16.93
CA GLY A 341 17.11 -16.42 -16.58
C GLY A 341 18.28 -17.19 -17.20
N LEU A 342 18.28 -18.51 -17.09
CA LEU A 342 19.22 -19.40 -17.81
C LEU A 342 19.02 -19.35 -19.34
N GLY A 343 17.85 -18.92 -19.80
CA GLY A 343 17.47 -18.87 -21.21
C GLY A 343 16.84 -20.17 -21.71
N GLY A 344 16.63 -20.26 -23.03
CA GLY A 344 16.05 -21.44 -23.70
C GLY A 344 14.51 -21.49 -23.73
N SER A 345 13.98 -22.66 -24.09
CA SER A 345 12.56 -22.86 -24.46
C SER A 345 11.55 -22.65 -23.35
N THR A 346 11.96 -22.89 -22.11
CA THR A 346 11.15 -22.74 -20.89
C THR A 346 11.21 -21.34 -20.31
N SER A 347 12.16 -20.52 -20.75
CA SER A 347 12.29 -19.11 -20.32
C SER A 347 11.42 -18.20 -21.19
N THR A 348 10.10 -18.23 -21.00
CA THR A 348 9.14 -17.49 -21.84
C THR A 348 8.40 -16.42 -21.03
N PRO A 349 8.34 -15.15 -21.52
CA PRO A 349 7.59 -14.08 -20.86
C PRO A 349 6.11 -14.35 -20.67
N ILE A 350 5.44 -14.82 -21.71
CA ILE A 350 4.02 -15.14 -21.65
C ILE A 350 3.81 -16.55 -22.17
N THR A 351 3.41 -17.46 -21.30
CA THR A 351 3.03 -18.81 -21.66
C THR A 351 1.57 -19.00 -21.34
N ASN A 352 0.77 -19.51 -22.27
CA ASN A 352 -0.61 -19.87 -21.99
C ASN A 352 -0.97 -21.21 -22.59
N TRP A 353 -1.97 -21.86 -22.02
CA TRP A 353 -2.57 -23.06 -22.61
C TRP A 353 -4.07 -23.14 -22.33
N THR A 354 -4.84 -23.54 -23.35
CA THR A 354 -6.31 -23.69 -23.29
C THR A 354 -7.04 -22.44 -22.75
N LEU A 355 -7.18 -21.41 -23.59
CA LEU A 355 -7.96 -20.22 -23.27
C LEU A 355 -9.11 -20.05 -24.27
N ASP A 356 -10.21 -19.45 -23.80
CA ASP A 356 -11.33 -18.99 -24.62
C ASP A 356 -11.16 -17.53 -25.01
N THR A 357 -10.46 -16.75 -24.18
CA THR A 357 -10.17 -15.35 -24.43
C THR A 357 -8.76 -15.01 -23.98
N LEU A 358 -7.99 -14.39 -24.86
CA LEU A 358 -6.66 -13.86 -24.57
C LEU A 358 -6.54 -12.42 -25.08
N ILE A 359 -6.43 -11.47 -24.17
CA ILE A 359 -6.22 -10.06 -24.49
C ILE A 359 -4.89 -9.63 -23.90
N VAL A 360 -3.96 -9.19 -24.75
CA VAL A 360 -2.62 -8.76 -24.35
C VAL A 360 -2.31 -7.44 -25.03
N LYS A 361 -2.43 -6.35 -24.28
CA LYS A 361 -2.32 -4.99 -24.84
C LYS A 361 -1.49 -4.05 -23.99
N ASN A 362 -0.74 -3.19 -24.65
CA ASN A 362 -0.03 -2.08 -24.02
C ASN A 362 1.02 -2.51 -22.98
N ASN A 363 1.66 -3.67 -23.16
CA ASN A 363 2.71 -4.17 -22.26
C ASN A 363 4.12 -3.83 -22.74
N LEU A 364 5.02 -3.60 -21.79
CA LEU A 364 6.46 -3.42 -22.00
C LEU A 364 7.20 -4.69 -21.58
N ILE A 365 7.82 -5.42 -22.51
CA ILE A 365 8.44 -6.72 -22.25
C ILE A 365 9.92 -6.67 -22.63
N VAL A 366 10.80 -6.80 -21.63
CA VAL A 366 12.25 -6.68 -21.78
C VAL A 366 12.93 -7.95 -21.30
N VAL A 367 13.71 -8.59 -22.17
CA VAL A 367 14.41 -9.83 -21.83
C VAL A 367 15.92 -9.66 -22.01
N ASP A 368 16.67 -9.94 -20.95
CA ASP A 368 18.13 -9.76 -20.85
C ASP A 368 18.91 -11.07 -21.03
N THR A 369 18.22 -12.13 -21.46
CA THR A 369 18.77 -13.47 -21.68
C THR A 369 18.24 -14.07 -22.98
N LEU A 370 18.99 -15.00 -23.57
CA LEU A 370 18.61 -15.64 -24.82
C LEU A 370 17.40 -16.54 -24.58
N ILE A 371 16.27 -16.24 -25.21
CA ILE A 371 15.03 -17.02 -25.13
C ILE A 371 14.63 -17.56 -26.50
N ASP A 372 13.74 -18.56 -26.53
CA ASP A 372 13.26 -19.11 -27.80
C ASP A 372 12.11 -18.28 -28.39
N LYS A 373 11.26 -17.70 -27.53
CA LYS A 373 9.98 -17.09 -27.93
C LYS A 373 9.47 -16.13 -26.86
N PHE A 374 8.83 -15.03 -27.26
CA PHE A 374 8.14 -14.11 -26.34
C PHE A 374 6.82 -14.69 -25.84
N TYR A 375 6.14 -15.43 -26.71
CA TYR A 375 4.89 -16.12 -26.40
C TYR A 375 5.01 -17.61 -26.67
N ASN A 376 4.42 -18.37 -25.76
CA ASN A 376 4.18 -19.79 -25.95
C ASN A 376 2.71 -20.10 -25.66
N LEU A 377 1.90 -20.17 -26.71
CA LEU A 377 0.48 -20.48 -26.67
C LEU A 377 0.29 -21.99 -26.92
N ASP A 378 0.58 -22.80 -25.92
CA ASP A 378 0.55 -24.27 -25.98
C ASP A 378 -0.89 -24.84 -25.95
N ASP A 379 -1.11 -25.97 -26.60
CA ASP A 379 -2.40 -26.70 -26.65
C ASP A 379 -3.61 -26.02 -27.34
N GLU A 380 -3.38 -25.05 -28.23
CA GLU A 380 -4.43 -24.55 -29.14
C GLU A 380 -4.70 -25.51 -30.32
N ILE A 381 -5.14 -26.73 -30.02
CA ILE A 381 -5.51 -27.73 -31.04
C ILE A 381 -6.64 -27.20 -31.97
N ASN A 382 -7.35 -26.13 -31.58
CA ASN A 382 -8.26 -25.38 -32.44
C ASN A 382 -8.05 -23.87 -32.31
N TRP A 383 -7.08 -23.34 -33.06
CA TRP A 383 -6.86 -21.90 -33.31
C TRP A 383 -8.13 -21.05 -33.55
N GLY A 384 -9.24 -21.65 -33.99
CA GLY A 384 -10.49 -20.97 -34.33
C GLY A 384 -11.48 -20.75 -33.18
N LEU A 385 -11.19 -21.18 -31.95
CA LEU A 385 -12.15 -21.10 -30.81
C LEU A 385 -11.80 -20.04 -29.75
N THR A 386 -10.57 -19.54 -29.72
CA THR A 386 -10.12 -18.52 -28.76
C THR A 386 -10.30 -17.12 -29.36
N TYR A 387 -11.06 -16.24 -28.71
CA TYR A 387 -11.01 -14.81 -29.04
C TYR A 387 -9.66 -14.25 -28.61
N LYS A 388 -8.92 -13.63 -29.53
CA LYS A 388 -7.60 -13.08 -29.25
C LYS A 388 -7.52 -11.64 -29.70
N GLU A 389 -6.94 -10.83 -28.84
CA GLU A 389 -6.60 -9.46 -29.15
C GLU A 389 -5.22 -9.15 -28.56
N ILE A 390 -4.20 -9.30 -29.41
CA ILE A 390 -2.80 -9.10 -29.04
C ILE A 390 -2.28 -7.96 -29.90
N ASP A 391 -2.05 -6.79 -29.31
CA ASP A 391 -1.58 -5.61 -30.03
C ASP A 391 -0.99 -4.54 -29.10
N TYR A 392 -0.25 -3.57 -29.66
CA TYR A 392 0.39 -2.47 -28.91
C TYR A 392 1.31 -2.96 -27.79
N ASN A 393 2.16 -3.95 -28.03
CA ASN A 393 3.15 -4.39 -27.05
C ASN A 393 4.56 -4.05 -27.52
N HIS A 394 5.50 -3.86 -26.59
CA HIS A 394 6.91 -3.66 -26.92
C HIS A 394 7.74 -4.86 -26.48
N TYR A 395 8.41 -5.50 -27.44
CA TYR A 395 9.28 -6.65 -27.22
C TYR A 395 10.75 -6.26 -27.43
N ASN A 396 11.50 -6.10 -26.34
CA ASN A 396 12.91 -5.74 -26.34
C ASN A 396 13.82 -6.94 -25.99
N LYS A 397 14.90 -7.12 -26.76
CA LYS A 397 15.76 -8.33 -26.76
C LYS A 397 17.24 -8.06 -26.48
N LEU A 398 17.62 -7.66 -25.27
CA LEU A 398 19.03 -7.42 -24.92
C LEU A 398 19.86 -8.71 -24.88
N GLY A 399 19.27 -9.82 -24.43
CA GLY A 399 19.88 -11.16 -24.50
C GLY A 399 19.66 -11.90 -25.81
N GLY A 400 18.87 -11.32 -26.73
CA GLY A 400 18.51 -11.91 -28.02
C GLY A 400 17.39 -12.96 -27.98
N VAL A 401 17.00 -13.43 -29.15
CA VAL A 401 16.12 -14.60 -29.36
C VAL A 401 16.89 -15.61 -30.20
N ALA A 402 16.84 -16.90 -29.88
CA ALA A 402 17.71 -17.94 -30.46
C ALA A 402 17.55 -18.14 -31.99
N SER A 403 16.38 -17.83 -32.53
CA SER A 403 16.13 -17.66 -33.96
C SER A 403 15.45 -16.32 -34.19
N ASP A 404 15.74 -15.64 -35.30
CA ASP A 404 14.83 -14.61 -35.76
C ASP A 404 13.49 -15.28 -36.02
N ASP A 405 12.41 -14.66 -35.52
CA ASP A 405 11.05 -15.21 -35.42
C ASP A 405 10.94 -16.05 -34.10
N ARG A 406 9.99 -15.91 -33.13
CA ARG A 406 8.54 -16.20 -33.24
C ARG A 406 7.71 -16.02 -31.95
N VAL A 407 6.39 -15.96 -32.13
CA VAL A 407 5.35 -16.46 -31.21
C VAL A 407 5.17 -17.96 -31.48
N ALA A 408 5.19 -18.81 -30.45
CA ALA A 408 4.84 -20.23 -30.63
C ALA A 408 3.35 -20.44 -30.34
N VAL A 409 2.70 -21.22 -31.18
CA VAL A 409 1.31 -21.61 -30.99
C VAL A 409 1.13 -23.08 -31.35
N ALA A 410 0.61 -23.87 -30.41
CA ALA A 410 0.40 -25.32 -30.57
C ALA A 410 1.64 -26.04 -31.13
N GLY A 411 2.83 -25.69 -30.60
CA GLY A 411 4.12 -26.25 -31.06
C GLY A 411 4.62 -25.76 -32.42
N ILE A 412 3.88 -24.91 -33.12
CA ILE A 412 4.30 -24.27 -34.37
C ILE A 412 4.80 -22.86 -34.06
N ASN A 413 6.01 -22.56 -34.50
CA ASN A 413 6.59 -21.24 -34.34
C ASN A 413 6.16 -20.35 -35.53
N TYR A 414 5.66 -19.12 -35.30
CA TYR A 414 5.30 -18.09 -36.32
C TYR A 414 6.22 -16.87 -36.37
N SER A 415 6.74 -16.50 -37.54
CA SER A 415 7.55 -15.28 -37.67
C SER A 415 6.81 -14.03 -37.29
N TRP A 416 7.52 -12.96 -36.92
CA TRP A 416 6.85 -11.68 -36.68
C TRP A 416 6.10 -11.23 -37.95
N THR A 417 6.66 -11.54 -39.12
CA THR A 417 6.00 -11.32 -40.41
C THR A 417 4.73 -12.15 -40.55
N ASP A 418 4.79 -13.46 -40.32
CA ASP A 418 3.63 -14.36 -40.42
C ASP A 418 2.56 -14.04 -39.36
N TRP A 419 3.01 -13.68 -38.15
CA TRP A 419 2.19 -13.31 -37.01
C TRP A 419 1.39 -12.02 -37.28
N ARG A 420 2.06 -11.00 -37.84
CA ARG A 420 1.42 -9.77 -38.30
C ARG A 420 0.52 -9.99 -39.50
N ALA A 421 0.92 -10.85 -40.44
CA ALA A 421 0.09 -11.21 -41.59
C ALA A 421 -1.21 -11.93 -41.15
N ALA A 422 -1.18 -12.63 -40.01
CA ALA A 422 -2.36 -13.21 -39.38
C ALA A 422 -3.23 -12.20 -38.60
N GLY A 423 -2.83 -10.93 -38.53
CA GLY A 423 -3.59 -9.84 -37.92
C GLY A 423 -3.25 -9.52 -36.46
N PHE A 424 -2.20 -10.13 -35.89
CA PHE A 424 -1.77 -9.90 -34.51
C PHE A 424 -0.58 -8.94 -34.43
N ASP A 425 -0.44 -8.21 -33.32
CA ASP A 425 0.70 -7.32 -33.03
C ASP A 425 0.99 -6.31 -34.17
N THR A 426 -0.07 -5.76 -34.78
CA THR A 426 0.03 -4.84 -35.93
C THR A 426 0.74 -3.53 -35.56
N HIS A 427 0.54 -3.03 -34.34
CA HIS A 427 1.11 -1.80 -33.82
C HIS A 427 2.26 -2.04 -32.83
N SER A 428 2.60 -3.29 -32.56
CA SER A 428 3.63 -3.66 -31.59
C SER A 428 5.05 -3.36 -32.10
N LEU A 429 5.92 -2.97 -31.18
CA LEU A 429 7.34 -2.72 -31.46
C LEU A 429 8.17 -3.98 -31.19
N THR A 430 9.06 -4.34 -32.11
CA THR A 430 9.88 -5.55 -32.03
C THR A 430 11.34 -5.26 -32.37
N GLY A 431 12.27 -5.91 -31.66
CA GLY A 431 13.70 -5.80 -31.94
C GLY A 431 14.38 -4.67 -31.17
N ASN A 432 15.59 -4.27 -31.59
CA ASN A 432 16.36 -3.23 -30.89
C ASN A 432 16.07 -1.81 -31.43
N SER A 433 14.86 -1.58 -31.98
CA SER A 433 14.54 -0.31 -32.66
C SER A 433 14.57 0.90 -31.72
N THR A 434 14.49 0.68 -30.41
CA THR A 434 14.85 1.59 -29.32
C THR A 434 15.43 0.76 -28.18
N ALA A 435 16.69 0.95 -27.80
CA ALA A 435 17.32 0.14 -26.75
C ALA A 435 16.75 0.51 -25.38
N ILE A 436 15.65 -0.13 -24.94
CA ILE A 436 14.99 0.20 -23.66
C ILE A 436 15.97 -0.01 -22.51
N THR A 437 16.37 1.09 -21.87
CA THR A 437 17.21 1.09 -20.66
C THR A 437 16.44 1.66 -19.49
N PHE A 438 16.90 1.26 -18.30
CA PHE A 438 16.39 1.70 -17.01
C PHE A 438 17.59 2.08 -16.16
N ALA A 439 17.48 3.16 -15.39
CA ALA A 439 18.56 3.61 -14.51
C ALA A 439 18.97 2.53 -13.50
N ASN A 440 18.00 1.75 -13.03
CA ASN A 440 18.23 0.63 -12.12
C ASN A 440 17.26 -0.54 -12.39
N LYS A 441 17.51 -1.30 -13.46
CA LYS A 441 16.66 -2.41 -13.94
C LYS A 441 16.27 -3.48 -12.88
N TYR A 442 17.00 -3.60 -11.78
CA TYR A 442 16.74 -4.56 -10.70
C TYR A 442 16.62 -3.88 -9.33
N GLY A 443 16.25 -2.60 -9.34
CA GLY A 443 16.01 -1.81 -8.13
C GLY A 443 14.72 -2.21 -7.42
N LEU A 444 14.57 -1.73 -6.19
CA LEU A 444 13.42 -2.05 -5.34
C LEU A 444 12.37 -0.93 -5.32
N ASN A 445 12.54 0.13 -6.12
CA ASN A 445 11.57 1.19 -6.23
C ASN A 445 10.83 1.05 -7.56
N LYS A 446 9.50 1.22 -7.54
CA LYS A 446 8.67 1.23 -8.76
C LYS A 446 9.18 2.28 -9.78
N THR A 447 9.74 3.40 -9.31
CA THR A 447 10.31 4.45 -10.16
C THR A 447 11.62 4.06 -10.86
N ASP A 448 12.29 2.98 -10.45
CA ASP A 448 13.50 2.49 -11.13
C ASP A 448 13.18 1.97 -12.55
N TYR A 449 11.90 1.75 -12.84
CA TYR A 449 11.37 1.17 -14.08
C TYR A 449 10.83 2.20 -15.08
N TYR A 450 11.10 3.49 -14.86
CA TYR A 450 10.96 4.47 -15.94
C TYR A 450 12.00 4.18 -17.02
N THR A 451 11.56 4.21 -18.29
CA THR A 451 12.45 4.05 -19.43
C THR A 451 13.29 5.32 -19.64
N GLU A 452 14.58 5.16 -19.88
CA GLU A 452 15.47 6.29 -20.18
C GLU A 452 15.42 6.70 -21.66
N THR A 453 14.90 5.81 -22.52
CA THR A 453 14.79 6.02 -23.98
C THR A 453 13.63 6.92 -24.40
N GLY A 454 12.80 7.37 -23.46
CA GLY A 454 11.62 8.18 -23.73
C GLY A 454 10.36 7.34 -23.95
N ARG A 455 9.37 7.92 -24.62
CA ARG A 455 8.04 7.32 -24.83
C ARG A 455 8.08 6.07 -25.70
N ASP A 456 7.47 5.01 -25.18
CA ASP A 456 7.13 3.80 -25.92
C ASP A 456 5.63 3.90 -26.24
N ALA A 457 5.30 4.61 -27.32
CA ALA A 457 3.92 5.01 -27.62
C ALA A 457 2.93 3.83 -27.63
N GLY A 458 2.01 3.88 -26.69
CA GLY A 458 0.96 2.92 -26.43
C GLY A 458 -0.43 3.38 -26.89
N VAL A 459 -1.46 2.76 -26.32
CA VAL A 459 -2.87 3.02 -26.65
C VAL A 459 -3.70 3.29 -25.41
N ASP A 460 -4.65 4.23 -25.53
CA ASP A 460 -5.65 4.48 -24.49
C ASP A 460 -6.63 3.32 -24.41
N LEU A 461 -6.53 2.56 -23.32
CA LEU A 461 -7.41 1.45 -23.01
C LEU A 461 -8.51 1.83 -22.00
N SER A 462 -8.50 3.05 -21.44
CA SER A 462 -9.39 3.44 -20.34
C SER A 462 -10.86 3.51 -20.73
N ALA A 463 -11.18 3.76 -22.00
CA ALA A 463 -12.56 3.74 -22.48
C ALA A 463 -13.20 2.35 -22.39
N GLU A 464 -12.41 1.30 -22.66
CA GLU A 464 -12.85 -0.11 -22.59
C GLU A 464 -12.62 -0.71 -21.19
N TYR A 465 -11.52 -0.32 -20.56
CA TYR A 465 -11.07 -0.78 -19.24
C TYR A 465 -10.86 0.42 -18.31
N PRO A 466 -11.91 0.99 -17.71
CA PRO A 466 -11.83 2.23 -16.91
C PRO A 466 -10.83 2.19 -15.75
N PHE A 467 -10.53 1.00 -15.22
CA PHE A 467 -9.51 0.80 -14.18
C PHE A 467 -8.07 1.08 -14.65
N LEU A 468 -7.83 1.30 -15.94
CA LEU A 468 -6.53 1.66 -16.50
C LEU A 468 -6.29 3.18 -16.60
N GLN A 469 -7.21 4.01 -16.08
CA GLN A 469 -7.06 5.47 -16.12
C GLN A 469 -5.82 5.99 -15.38
N TYR A 470 -5.24 5.18 -14.49
CA TYR A 470 -4.04 5.53 -13.73
C TYR A 470 -2.91 4.52 -13.98
N ASP A 471 -1.66 4.97 -13.87
CA ASP A 471 -0.47 4.10 -13.87
C ASP A 471 -0.25 3.44 -12.49
N ILE A 472 0.80 2.62 -12.37
CA ILE A 472 1.11 1.89 -11.11
C ILE A 472 1.41 2.81 -9.91
N LEU A 473 1.77 4.07 -10.15
CA LEU A 473 2.03 5.07 -9.10
C LEU A 473 0.78 5.91 -8.79
N GLY A 474 -0.34 5.66 -9.47
CA GLY A 474 -1.57 6.43 -9.34
C GLY A 474 -1.56 7.73 -10.16
N ASN A 475 -0.62 7.92 -11.10
CA ASN A 475 -0.63 9.07 -11.99
C ASN A 475 -1.71 8.89 -13.07
N PRO A 476 -2.48 9.92 -13.43
CA PRO A 476 -3.42 9.84 -14.55
C PRO A 476 -2.70 9.53 -15.88
N ARG A 477 -3.28 8.61 -16.67
CA ARG A 477 -2.87 8.37 -18.05
C ARG A 477 -3.64 9.33 -18.97
N SER A 478 -2.95 10.24 -19.65
CA SER A 478 -3.58 11.23 -20.53
C SER A 478 -2.69 11.56 -21.74
N GLY A 479 -3.31 11.85 -22.89
CA GLY A 479 -2.56 12.17 -24.11
C GLY A 479 -2.04 10.92 -24.84
N THR A 480 -0.77 10.92 -25.24
CA THR A 480 -0.12 9.75 -25.85
C THR A 480 0.30 8.80 -24.73
N TRP A 481 -0.43 7.69 -24.59
CA TRP A 481 -0.14 6.67 -23.59
C TRP A 481 1.19 5.99 -23.86
N ASP A 482 1.78 5.39 -22.83
CA ASP A 482 2.97 4.57 -22.95
C ASP A 482 2.65 3.10 -22.69
N MET A 483 3.38 2.23 -23.38
CA MET A 483 3.38 0.80 -23.12
C MET A 483 4.05 0.54 -21.76
N GLY A 484 3.41 -0.32 -20.96
CA GLY A 484 3.89 -0.71 -19.65
C GLY A 484 3.13 -0.08 -18.47
N ALA A 485 3.61 -0.38 -17.28
CA ALA A 485 2.96 -0.04 -16.01
C ALA A 485 3.12 1.42 -15.60
N LEU A 486 4.08 2.12 -16.20
CA LEU A 486 4.39 3.52 -15.94
C LEU A 486 4.12 4.33 -17.21
N GLU A 487 3.56 5.51 -17.03
CA GLU A 487 3.45 6.49 -18.12
C GLU A 487 4.68 7.40 -18.11
N PHE A 488 5.32 7.57 -19.27
CA PHE A 488 6.32 8.59 -19.48
C PHE A 488 5.64 9.96 -19.59
N GLN A 489 5.72 10.69 -18.50
CA GLN A 489 5.26 12.07 -18.42
C GLN A 489 6.30 13.01 -19.08
N GLY A 490 6.40 12.95 -20.41
CA GLY A 490 7.04 13.95 -21.28
C GLY A 490 8.30 14.68 -20.77
N GLY A 491 9.48 14.18 -21.13
CA GLY A 491 10.72 14.95 -21.26
C GLY A 491 11.27 15.57 -19.98
N GLY A 492 12.14 14.86 -19.27
CA GLY A 492 13.12 15.46 -18.35
C GLY A 492 12.57 16.57 -17.45
N GLN A 493 11.35 16.41 -16.94
CA GLN A 493 10.87 17.18 -15.82
C GLN A 493 11.16 16.32 -14.61
N SER A 494 12.08 16.76 -13.76
CA SER A 494 11.91 16.53 -12.33
C SER A 494 10.42 16.71 -12.01
N ASN A 495 9.74 15.77 -11.32
CA ASN A 495 8.35 15.99 -10.89
C ASN A 495 8.32 17.07 -9.81
N ASN A 496 8.77 18.29 -10.12
CA ASN A 496 9.03 19.38 -9.20
C ASN A 496 7.81 20.29 -9.20
N ILE A 497 6.83 19.96 -8.38
CA ILE A 497 5.96 21.01 -7.84
C ILE A 497 6.81 21.80 -6.85
N ASN A 498 6.77 23.13 -6.92
CA ASN A 498 7.26 23.97 -5.85
C ASN A 498 6.08 24.67 -5.18
N LEU A 499 5.68 24.19 -4.01
CA LEU A 499 4.64 24.84 -3.21
C LEU A 499 5.20 26.13 -2.61
N LYS A 500 4.62 27.28 -2.93
CA LYS A 500 4.88 28.52 -2.21
C LYS A 500 3.72 28.77 -1.27
N SER A 501 4.00 28.86 0.03
CA SER A 501 2.98 29.05 1.05
C SER A 501 3.43 30.04 2.12
N LYS A 502 2.46 30.70 2.75
CA LYS A 502 2.66 31.55 3.92
C LYS A 502 1.71 31.18 5.05
N LEU A 503 2.23 31.11 6.27
CA LEU A 503 1.46 30.90 7.50
C LEU A 503 2.12 31.59 8.70
N PHE A 504 1.33 31.86 9.73
CA PHE A 504 1.81 32.33 11.02
C PHE A 504 1.46 31.35 12.13
N LEU A 505 2.23 31.40 13.21
CA LEU A 505 2.04 30.64 14.44
C LEU A 505 1.67 31.61 15.56
N GLN A 506 0.61 31.33 16.31
CA GLN A 506 0.33 32.02 17.56
C GLN A 506 1.44 31.74 18.57
N GLY A 507 1.85 32.70 19.38
CA GLY A 507 3.01 32.49 20.27
C GLY A 507 4.20 33.33 19.82
N PRO A 508 4.95 32.91 18.79
CA PRO A 508 6.06 33.72 18.29
C PRO A 508 5.57 34.93 17.50
N PHE A 509 4.32 34.98 17.03
CA PHE A 509 3.82 36.12 16.26
C PHE A 509 3.82 37.44 17.07
N ASN A 510 4.39 38.47 16.46
CA ASN A 510 4.47 39.83 16.96
C ASN A 510 4.19 40.82 15.82
N THR A 511 2.98 41.39 15.83
CA THR A 511 2.47 42.44 14.93
C THR A 511 2.39 42.05 13.44
N ASN A 512 3.51 41.77 12.78
CA ASN A 512 3.61 41.43 11.35
C ASN A 512 4.67 40.34 11.04
N SER A 513 5.37 39.85 12.06
CA SER A 513 6.43 38.84 11.93
C SER A 513 6.45 37.92 13.14
N MET A 514 7.22 36.84 13.10
CA MET A 514 7.42 35.92 14.22
C MET A 514 8.80 36.07 14.84
N ASN A 515 8.90 35.87 16.16
CA ASN A 515 10.16 35.76 16.87
C ASN A 515 10.92 34.50 16.42
N THR A 516 12.25 34.59 16.42
CA THR A 516 13.16 33.53 15.94
C THR A 516 14.08 33.05 17.07
N SER A 517 13.58 33.05 18.30
CA SER A 517 14.38 32.79 19.51
C SER A 517 15.06 31.42 19.46
N LEU A 518 14.36 30.38 18.99
CA LEU A 518 14.93 29.04 18.82
C LEU A 518 16.17 29.05 17.93
N SER A 519 16.11 29.73 16.79
CA SER A 519 17.28 29.84 15.93
C SER A 519 18.37 30.73 16.53
N GLN A 520 18.03 31.86 17.14
CA GLN A 520 19.01 32.79 17.72
C GLN A 520 19.77 32.14 18.89
N ASN A 521 19.11 31.27 19.64
CA ASN A 521 19.67 30.52 20.76
C ASN A 521 20.32 29.20 20.34
N GLY A 522 20.36 28.87 19.03
CA GLY A 522 20.94 27.62 18.53
C GLY A 522 20.19 26.35 18.95
N LEU A 523 18.89 26.48 19.26
CA LEU A 523 18.04 25.37 19.72
C LEU A 523 17.31 24.66 18.57
N LEU A 524 17.17 25.30 17.41
CA LEU A 524 16.52 24.68 16.25
C LEU A 524 17.31 23.46 15.74
N PRO A 525 16.72 22.25 15.64
CA PRO A 525 17.45 21.06 15.22
C PRO A 525 17.85 21.16 13.75
N THR A 526 19.02 20.60 13.42
CA THR A 526 19.52 20.55 12.04
C THR A 526 18.82 19.49 11.19
N THR A 527 18.21 18.48 11.81
CA THR A 527 17.38 17.45 11.16
C THR A 527 15.91 17.71 11.46
N GLN A 528 15.01 17.39 10.52
CA GLN A 528 13.57 17.51 10.72
C GLN A 528 13.06 16.68 11.93
N PRO A 529 12.13 17.19 12.76
CA PRO A 529 11.71 16.56 14.02
C PRO A 529 10.48 15.63 13.94
N PHE A 530 9.89 15.47 12.75
CA PHE A 530 8.64 14.76 12.50
C PHE A 530 8.81 13.24 12.29
N ASN A 531 10.02 12.69 12.43
CA ASN A 531 10.28 11.24 12.41
C ASN A 531 9.81 10.49 13.68
N THR A 532 9.09 11.16 14.56
CA THR A 532 8.52 10.60 15.78
C THR A 532 7.00 10.72 15.79
N THR A 533 6.35 10.02 16.71
CA THR A 533 4.89 10.08 16.91
C THR A 533 4.44 11.53 17.18
N PRO A 534 3.31 11.97 16.61
CA PRO A 534 2.33 11.19 15.83
C PRO A 534 2.58 11.12 14.32
N TRP A 535 3.54 11.87 13.78
CA TRP A 535 3.70 12.00 12.33
C TRP A 535 4.45 10.84 11.68
N ASN A 536 5.40 10.24 12.39
CA ASN A 536 6.26 9.13 11.94
C ASN A 536 6.75 9.34 10.49
N TYR A 537 7.14 10.57 10.17
CA TYR A 537 7.55 10.98 8.84
C TYR A 537 9.00 10.55 8.59
N ASN A 538 9.18 9.60 7.68
CA ASN A 538 10.46 8.96 7.35
C ASN A 538 11.38 9.82 6.46
N GLY A 539 11.11 11.12 6.33
CA GLY A 539 11.97 12.04 5.57
C GLY A 539 13.31 12.29 6.26
N ASN A 540 14.35 12.54 5.46
CA ASN A 540 15.72 12.76 5.94
C ASN A 540 16.19 14.21 5.72
N GLU A 541 15.27 15.16 5.68
CA GLU A 541 15.55 16.58 5.46
C GLU A 541 16.47 17.14 6.56
N THR A 542 17.52 17.83 6.12
CA THR A 542 18.48 18.50 6.99
C THR A 542 18.72 19.92 6.52
N LEU A 543 18.84 20.85 7.47
CA LEU A 543 19.22 22.23 7.21
C LEU A 543 20.64 22.26 6.64
N SER A 544 20.78 22.83 5.44
CA SER A 544 22.11 23.14 4.90
C SER A 544 22.73 24.31 5.68
N SER A 545 24.06 24.37 5.77
CA SER A 545 24.78 25.42 6.51
C SER A 545 24.54 26.80 5.88
N GLY A 546 23.67 27.60 6.49
CA GLY A 546 23.30 28.95 6.06
C GLY A 546 22.83 29.82 7.23
N SER A 547 22.60 31.12 7.00
CA SER A 547 22.19 32.06 8.07
C SER A 547 20.79 31.73 8.58
N THR A 548 20.73 31.11 9.76
CA THR A 548 19.50 30.61 10.38
C THR A 548 18.70 31.70 11.09
N SER A 549 19.24 32.91 11.30
CA SER A 549 18.69 33.93 12.22
C SER A 549 17.27 34.44 11.90
N SER A 550 16.71 34.09 10.74
CA SER A 550 15.32 34.40 10.35
C SER A 550 14.35 33.21 10.43
N TYR A 551 14.83 32.03 10.82
CA TYR A 551 14.05 30.80 10.94
C TYR A 551 13.33 30.75 12.29
N VAL A 552 12.05 30.41 12.23
CA VAL A 552 11.17 30.27 13.40
C VAL A 552 11.18 28.82 13.86
N ASP A 553 10.73 27.91 12.99
CA ASP A 553 10.65 26.48 13.29
C ASP A 553 10.53 25.61 12.02
N TRP A 554 10.52 24.29 12.20
CA TRP A 554 10.15 23.29 11.20
C TRP A 554 8.63 23.10 11.13
N VAL A 555 8.11 22.90 9.92
CA VAL A 555 6.73 22.45 9.66
C VAL A 555 6.75 21.20 8.78
N LEU A 556 5.73 20.35 8.89
CA LEU A 556 5.51 19.24 7.97
C LEU A 556 4.36 19.61 7.04
N VAL A 557 4.61 19.53 5.74
CA VAL A 557 3.61 19.83 4.71
C VAL A 557 3.18 18.54 4.04
N GLU A 558 1.87 18.38 3.85
CA GLU A 558 1.28 17.34 3.02
C GLU A 558 0.56 17.96 1.82
N LEU A 559 0.75 17.34 0.66
CA LEU A 559 -0.15 17.50 -0.48
C LEU A 559 -1.20 16.39 -0.39
N ARG A 560 -2.48 16.76 -0.37
CA ARG A 560 -3.59 15.81 -0.32
C ARG A 560 -4.42 15.86 -1.59
N ASN A 561 -4.99 14.72 -1.96
CA ASN A 561 -5.74 14.56 -3.20
C ASN A 561 -6.95 15.53 -3.23
N SER A 562 -7.14 16.22 -4.35
CA SER A 562 -8.22 17.22 -4.50
C SER A 562 -9.63 16.64 -4.49
N SER A 563 -9.79 15.38 -4.86
CA SER A 563 -11.06 14.64 -4.83
C SER A 563 -11.26 13.89 -3.52
N ASN A 564 -10.19 13.52 -2.82
CA ASN A 564 -10.24 12.87 -1.52
C ASN A 564 -9.19 13.45 -0.55
N PRO A 565 -9.57 14.42 0.32
CA PRO A 565 -8.63 15.10 1.21
C PRO A 565 -8.13 14.24 2.39
N THR A 566 -8.51 12.97 2.51
CA THR A 566 -7.88 12.03 3.46
C THR A 566 -6.67 11.31 2.85
N GLN A 567 -6.53 11.32 1.52
CA GLN A 567 -5.43 10.65 0.84
C GLN A 567 -4.23 11.60 0.72
N VAL A 568 -3.14 11.24 1.39
CA VAL A 568 -1.85 11.94 1.27
C VAL A 568 -1.15 11.51 -0.01
N VAL A 569 -0.81 12.48 -0.86
CA VAL A 569 -0.09 12.27 -2.13
C VAL A 569 1.42 12.39 -1.91
N ALA A 570 1.84 13.41 -1.17
CA ALA A 570 3.25 13.62 -0.85
C ALA A 570 3.39 14.35 0.49
N ARG A 571 4.50 14.16 1.18
CA ARG A 571 4.86 14.86 2.42
C ARG A 571 6.27 15.39 2.32
N LYS A 572 6.55 16.53 2.95
CA LYS A 572 7.88 17.11 3.04
C LYS A 572 8.02 18.02 4.25
N ALA A 573 9.13 17.90 4.97
CA ALA A 573 9.47 18.86 6.02
C ALA A 573 10.04 20.14 5.42
N ALA A 574 9.63 21.29 5.95
CA ALA A 574 9.99 22.61 5.46
C ALA A 574 10.32 23.55 6.62
N ILE A 575 10.96 24.68 6.30
CA ILE A 575 11.36 25.70 7.27
C ILE A 575 10.40 26.87 7.22
N LEU A 576 9.90 27.28 8.38
CA LEU A 576 9.10 28.48 8.54
C LEU A 576 10.00 29.69 8.83
N LYS A 577 9.92 30.72 7.98
CA LYS A 577 10.61 31.99 8.16
C LYS A 577 9.77 32.98 8.99
N ASN A 578 10.40 33.94 9.63
CA ASN A 578 9.75 34.97 10.45
C ASN A 578 8.69 35.83 9.75
N ASP A 579 8.72 35.96 8.43
CA ASP A 579 7.69 36.64 7.63
C ASP A 579 6.55 35.70 7.17
N GLY A 580 6.52 34.48 7.71
CA GLY A 580 5.54 33.43 7.46
C GLY A 580 5.84 32.56 6.24
N THR A 581 6.86 32.88 5.45
CA THR A 581 7.19 32.14 4.22
C THR A 581 7.73 30.75 4.54
N LEU A 582 7.24 29.74 3.81
CA LEU A 582 7.82 28.41 3.83
C LEU A 582 9.00 28.31 2.86
N LEU A 583 10.10 27.75 3.35
CA LEU A 583 11.35 27.56 2.62
C LEU A 583 11.72 26.07 2.58
N ASN A 584 12.47 25.70 1.54
CA ASN A 584 13.17 24.43 1.48
C ASN A 584 14.37 24.45 2.45
N THR A 585 14.95 23.29 2.74
CA THR A 585 16.06 23.19 3.70
C THR A 585 17.38 23.81 3.24
N ASP A 586 17.46 24.17 1.95
CA ASP A 586 18.55 24.98 1.38
C ASP A 586 18.31 26.50 1.50
N GLY A 587 17.18 26.92 2.10
CA GLY A 587 16.77 28.32 2.24
C GLY A 587 16.13 28.90 0.98
N SER A 588 15.98 28.12 -0.10
CA SER A 588 15.23 28.55 -1.28
C SER A 588 13.74 28.67 -1.00
N ASN A 589 13.06 29.55 -1.75
CA ASN A 589 11.66 29.86 -1.52
C ASN A 589 10.74 28.73 -2.02
N GLY A 590 9.82 28.31 -1.15
CA GLY A 590 8.86 27.25 -1.39
C GLY A 590 9.36 25.86 -0.99
N VAL A 591 8.48 24.88 -1.15
CA VAL A 591 8.68 23.49 -0.76
C VAL A 591 8.62 22.63 -2.02
N PRO A 592 9.78 22.16 -2.54
CA PRO A 592 9.80 21.36 -3.75
C PRO A 592 9.44 19.92 -3.44
N PHE A 593 8.37 19.41 -4.04
CA PHE A 593 8.00 18.01 -4.06
C PHE A 593 8.47 17.45 -5.38
N SER A 594 9.39 16.47 -5.38
CA SER A 594 9.98 15.83 -6.57
C SER A 594 9.23 14.58 -7.04
N ASN A 595 8.18 14.21 -6.30
CA ASN A 595 7.37 13.00 -6.48
C ASN A 595 5.88 13.34 -6.66
N ALA A 596 5.53 14.60 -6.94
CA ALA A 596 4.16 15.06 -7.11
C ALA A 596 4.01 15.78 -8.46
N GLN A 597 2.90 15.52 -9.17
CA GLN A 597 2.62 16.11 -10.48
C GLN A 597 1.92 17.46 -10.38
N GLU A 598 2.17 18.39 -11.31
CA GLU A 598 1.38 19.62 -11.41
C GLU A 598 -0.13 19.31 -11.39
N GLY A 599 -0.87 20.04 -10.55
CA GLY A 599 -2.27 19.70 -10.28
C GLY A 599 -2.85 20.47 -9.12
N ALA A 600 -4.15 20.28 -8.89
CA ALA A 600 -4.84 20.84 -7.74
C ALA A 600 -4.69 19.90 -6.52
N TYR A 601 -4.22 20.45 -5.40
CA TYR A 601 -4.03 19.72 -4.15
C TYR A 601 -4.56 20.52 -2.96
N TYR A 602 -5.08 19.83 -1.96
CA TYR A 602 -5.18 20.45 -0.64
C TYR A 602 -3.79 20.51 -0.01
N ILE A 603 -3.48 21.62 0.66
CA ILE A 603 -2.21 21.80 1.36
C ILE A 603 -2.50 21.67 2.85
N ALA A 604 -2.09 20.58 3.48
CA ALA A 604 -2.16 20.43 4.93
C ALA A 604 -0.80 20.74 5.57
N VAL A 605 -0.81 21.48 6.67
CA VAL A 605 0.39 21.87 7.39
C VAL A 605 0.27 21.49 8.85
N PHE A 606 1.29 20.80 9.34
CA PHE A 606 1.43 20.32 10.70
C PHE A 606 2.64 20.98 11.35
N HIS A 607 2.54 21.19 12.65
CA HIS A 607 3.60 21.76 13.45
C HIS A 607 3.71 21.00 14.77
N ARG A 608 4.88 21.04 15.41
CA ARG A 608 5.17 20.19 16.57
C ARG A 608 4.30 20.42 17.80
N ASN A 609 3.70 21.62 17.92
CA ASN A 609 2.90 22.03 19.07
C ASN A 609 1.74 23.00 18.75
N HIS A 610 1.28 23.01 17.50
CA HIS A 610 0.16 23.84 17.04
C HIS A 610 -0.83 23.01 16.25
N LEU A 611 -2.13 23.38 16.31
CA LEU A 611 -3.17 22.67 15.58
C LEU A 611 -2.93 22.75 14.07
N ALA A 612 -2.98 21.58 13.42
CA ALA A 612 -2.84 21.47 11.98
C ALA A 612 -3.91 22.27 11.24
N ILE A 613 -3.56 22.81 10.07
CA ILE A 613 -4.47 23.52 9.18
C ILE A 613 -4.38 22.91 7.77
N MET A 614 -5.45 23.05 6.99
CA MET A 614 -5.47 22.64 5.59
C MET A 614 -6.10 23.74 4.75
N SER A 615 -5.68 23.92 3.50
CA SER A 615 -6.29 24.89 2.59
C SER A 615 -7.81 24.67 2.48
N ALA A 616 -8.60 25.75 2.43
CA ALA A 616 -10.06 25.65 2.37
C ALA A 616 -10.58 24.98 1.08
N THR A 617 -9.82 25.13 0.00
CA THR A 617 -10.06 24.51 -1.31
C THR A 617 -8.77 23.93 -1.86
N PRO A 618 -8.83 23.04 -2.87
CA PRO A 618 -7.64 22.64 -3.61
C PRO A 618 -6.95 23.85 -4.26
N VAL A 619 -5.63 23.84 -4.27
CA VAL A 619 -4.76 24.88 -4.81
C VAL A 619 -4.02 24.32 -6.00
N GLN A 620 -4.02 25.05 -7.11
CA GLN A 620 -3.28 24.66 -8.30
C GLN A 620 -1.78 24.87 -8.08
N LEU A 621 -1.00 23.79 -8.16
CA LEU A 621 0.43 23.78 -7.92
C LEU A 621 1.21 23.33 -9.15
N SER A 622 2.38 23.93 -9.36
CA SER A 622 3.33 23.62 -10.42
C SER A 622 4.76 23.95 -9.98
N ALA A 623 5.75 23.81 -10.86
CA ALA A 623 7.11 24.30 -10.60
C ALA A 623 7.15 25.82 -10.28
N ASN A 624 6.15 26.57 -10.74
CA ASN A 624 6.02 28.01 -10.57
C ASN A 624 4.74 28.41 -9.84
N SER A 625 4.34 27.64 -8.80
CA SER A 625 3.11 27.91 -8.05
C SER A 625 3.02 29.36 -7.57
N GLN A 626 1.79 29.87 -7.54
CA GLN A 626 1.45 31.09 -6.83
C GLN A 626 1.53 30.86 -5.31
N VAL A 627 1.72 31.94 -4.55
CA VAL A 627 1.75 31.84 -3.09
C VAL A 627 0.34 31.58 -2.57
N TYR A 628 0.16 30.50 -1.83
CA TYR A 628 -1.03 30.29 -1.00
C TYR A 628 -0.80 30.89 0.38
N ASP A 629 -1.57 31.91 0.75
CA ASP A 629 -1.34 32.66 1.99
C ASP A 629 -2.48 32.46 2.99
N PHE A 630 -2.24 31.56 3.96
CA PHE A 630 -3.16 31.30 5.07
C PHE A 630 -3.39 32.53 5.95
N THR A 631 -2.44 33.48 5.97
CA THR A 631 -2.46 34.62 6.91
C THR A 631 -3.48 35.70 6.54
N THR A 632 -4.10 35.60 5.37
CA THR A 632 -4.94 36.67 4.79
C THR A 632 -6.41 36.59 5.15
N GLY A 633 -6.88 35.47 5.68
CA GLY A 633 -8.30 35.28 6.00
C GLY A 633 -8.55 33.96 6.72
N MET A 634 -9.54 33.95 7.62
CA MET A 634 -10.02 32.72 8.27
C MET A 634 -10.56 31.70 7.26
N ASP A 635 -11.11 32.18 6.14
CA ASP A 635 -11.63 31.40 5.01
C ASP A 635 -10.53 30.77 4.14
N LYS A 636 -9.24 31.01 4.45
CA LYS A 636 -8.12 30.33 3.78
C LYS A 636 -7.82 28.94 4.34
N ALA A 637 -8.38 28.58 5.50
CA ALA A 637 -8.25 27.23 6.01
C ALA A 637 -9.60 26.50 6.04
N TYR A 638 -9.55 25.19 5.93
CA TYR A 638 -10.70 24.29 5.92
C TYR A 638 -11.30 24.16 7.33
N GLY A 639 -12.61 24.38 7.44
CA GLY A 639 -13.38 24.20 8.66
C GLY A 639 -14.01 25.49 9.21
N THR A 640 -14.64 25.38 10.38
CA THR A 640 -15.19 26.49 11.15
C THR A 640 -14.16 26.98 12.17
N ASN A 641 -13.77 28.25 12.12
CA ASN A 641 -12.70 28.83 12.93
C ASN A 641 -11.41 27.97 12.97
N PRO A 642 -10.85 27.58 11.80
CA PRO A 642 -9.70 26.68 11.73
C PRO A 642 -8.36 27.33 12.13
N MET A 643 -8.34 28.65 12.35
CA MET A 643 -7.16 29.46 12.68
C MET A 643 -7.52 30.53 13.70
N VAL A 644 -6.54 30.99 14.47
CA VAL A 644 -6.71 32.10 15.41
C VAL A 644 -6.58 33.44 14.70
N ASP A 645 -7.39 34.42 15.10
CA ASP A 645 -7.19 35.83 14.73
C ASP A 645 -6.03 36.40 15.57
N LEU A 646 -4.94 36.78 14.90
CA LEU A 646 -3.73 37.34 15.50
C LEU A 646 -3.79 38.89 15.59
N GLY A 647 -4.91 39.49 15.19
CA GLY A 647 -5.08 40.92 15.06
C GLY A 647 -4.57 41.48 13.73
N ASN A 648 -4.88 42.75 13.44
CA ASN A 648 -4.47 43.46 12.22
C ASN A 648 -4.82 42.73 10.90
N GLY A 649 -5.88 41.92 10.90
CA GLY A 649 -6.29 41.14 9.74
C GLY A 649 -5.36 39.96 9.42
N LYS A 650 -4.58 39.48 10.40
CA LYS A 650 -3.70 38.33 10.27
C LYS A 650 -4.26 37.13 11.03
N TYR A 651 -4.05 35.95 10.44
CA TYR A 651 -4.50 34.68 10.99
C TYR A 651 -3.33 33.70 11.10
N GLY A 652 -3.40 32.76 12.05
CA GLY A 652 -2.37 31.75 12.24
C GLY A 652 -2.86 30.47 12.90
N MET A 653 -1.97 29.49 13.02
CA MET A 653 -2.24 28.23 13.69
C MET A 653 -2.39 28.46 15.20
N TYR A 654 -3.35 27.81 15.83
CA TYR A 654 -3.54 27.85 17.28
C TYR A 654 -2.38 27.14 17.99
N ALA A 655 -1.80 27.79 19.00
CA ALA A 655 -0.78 27.18 19.85
C ALA A 655 -1.40 26.32 20.96
N GLY A 656 -0.74 25.22 21.34
CA GLY A 656 -1.12 24.44 22.51
C GLY A 656 -1.40 22.95 22.28
N ASP A 657 -1.30 22.46 21.04
CA ASP A 657 -1.42 21.03 20.71
C ASP A 657 -0.06 20.35 20.87
N GLY A 658 0.42 20.30 22.11
CA GLY A 658 1.77 19.82 22.44
C GLY A 658 2.00 18.35 22.18
N ASN A 659 0.95 17.51 22.14
CA ASN A 659 1.09 16.10 21.78
C ASN A 659 0.88 15.84 20.27
N GLY A 660 0.36 16.83 19.54
CA GLY A 660 0.13 16.77 18.09
C GLY A 660 -1.08 15.92 17.70
N ASN A 661 -2.00 15.64 18.62
CA ASN A 661 -3.14 14.74 18.39
C ASN A 661 -4.33 15.42 17.70
N GLY A 662 -4.20 16.69 17.33
CA GLY A 662 -5.25 17.45 16.66
C GLY A 662 -6.24 18.11 17.62
N GLY A 663 -5.96 18.16 18.93
CA GLY A 663 -6.80 18.79 19.93
C GLY A 663 -6.01 19.47 21.03
N ILE A 664 -6.33 20.73 21.34
CA ILE A 664 -5.76 21.44 22.49
C ILE A 664 -6.59 21.07 23.71
N THR A 665 -6.06 20.16 24.53
CA THR A 665 -6.78 19.54 25.63
C THR A 665 -5.95 19.52 26.91
N ILE A 666 -6.56 19.02 27.98
CA ILE A 666 -5.88 18.84 29.27
C ILE A 666 -4.65 17.93 29.19
N ALA A 667 -4.59 17.04 28.20
CA ALA A 667 -3.45 16.16 27.95
C ALA A 667 -2.21 16.99 27.58
N ASP A 668 -2.33 17.99 26.70
CA ASP A 668 -1.22 18.86 26.30
C ASP A 668 -0.63 19.61 27.50
N ARG A 669 -1.48 20.04 28.43
CA ARG A 669 -1.02 20.67 29.65
C ARG A 669 -0.36 19.67 30.60
N ASN A 670 -1.02 18.56 30.91
CA ASN A 670 -0.61 17.67 32.00
C ASN A 670 0.51 16.71 31.59
N GLU A 671 0.53 16.27 30.33
CA GLU A 671 1.44 15.23 29.82
C GLU A 671 2.63 15.83 29.08
N ILE A 672 2.48 17.03 28.49
CA ILE A 672 3.55 17.68 27.71
C ILE A 672 4.13 18.88 28.45
N TRP A 673 3.32 19.91 28.71
CA TRP A 673 3.82 21.15 29.32
C TRP A 673 4.28 20.96 30.77
N LEU A 674 3.47 20.32 31.63
CA LEU A 674 3.74 20.21 33.07
C LEU A 674 5.06 19.49 33.38
N PRO A 675 5.41 18.36 32.72
CA PRO A 675 6.72 17.72 32.92
C PRO A 675 7.90 18.54 32.39
N GLN A 676 7.67 19.44 31.43
CA GLN A 676 8.69 20.27 30.81
C GLN A 676 8.80 21.66 31.46
N ASN A 677 7.85 22.07 32.30
CA ASN A 677 7.83 23.40 32.89
C ASN A 677 9.12 23.70 33.69
N GLY A 678 9.73 24.84 33.40
CA GLY A 678 11.02 25.28 33.95
C GLY A 678 12.24 24.78 33.17
N THR A 679 12.06 24.08 32.06
CA THR A 679 13.17 23.59 31.22
C THR A 679 13.36 24.43 29.96
N MET A 680 14.60 24.46 29.46
CA MET A 680 14.99 25.16 28.24
C MET A 680 15.31 24.15 27.12
N GLY A 681 14.97 24.48 25.88
CA GLY A 681 15.33 23.68 24.72
C GLY A 681 14.28 23.68 23.61
N TYR A 682 14.48 22.82 22.61
CA TYR A 682 13.50 22.56 21.56
C TYR A 682 12.44 21.58 22.05
N LEU A 683 11.47 22.08 22.80
CA LEU A 683 10.52 21.26 23.56
C LEU A 683 9.08 21.44 23.09
N LYS A 684 8.27 20.37 23.17
CA LYS A 684 6.89 20.38 22.67
C LYS A 684 5.97 21.32 23.48
N GLY A 685 6.25 21.54 24.77
CA GLY A 685 5.50 22.44 25.65
C GLY A 685 5.83 23.93 25.49
N ASP A 686 6.82 24.29 24.67
CA ASP A 686 7.22 25.67 24.38
C ASP A 686 6.29 26.25 23.30
N PHE A 687 5.08 26.65 23.70
CA PHE A 687 4.00 27.08 22.81
C PHE A 687 4.26 28.46 22.21
N ASN A 688 5.13 29.27 22.82
CA ASN A 688 5.50 30.59 22.29
C ASN A 688 6.81 30.60 21.49
N LEU A 689 7.53 29.47 21.46
CA LEU A 689 8.78 29.25 20.73
C LEU A 689 9.90 30.20 21.19
N ASP A 690 9.92 30.56 22.47
CA ASP A 690 10.97 31.40 23.06
C ASP A 690 12.19 30.60 23.54
N GLY A 691 12.10 29.27 23.53
CA GLY A 691 13.13 28.34 23.95
C GLY A 691 13.00 27.87 25.40
N GLY A 692 12.01 28.34 26.16
CA GLY A 692 11.73 27.92 27.52
C GLY A 692 10.28 27.51 27.72
N VAL A 693 10.03 26.37 28.37
CA VAL A 693 8.67 25.98 28.77
C VAL A 693 8.36 26.61 30.12
N THR A 694 7.44 27.57 30.15
CA THR A 694 7.13 28.39 31.33
C THR A 694 5.64 28.55 31.56
N ALA A 695 5.25 29.19 32.68
CA ALA A 695 3.86 29.55 32.94
C ALA A 695 3.25 30.45 31.85
N SER A 696 4.06 31.15 31.06
CA SER A 696 3.59 31.97 29.95
C SER A 696 2.92 31.13 28.85
N ASP A 697 3.46 29.95 28.54
CA ASP A 697 2.90 29.05 27.52
C ASP A 697 1.46 28.65 27.84
N VAL A 698 1.22 28.31 29.11
CA VAL A 698 -0.13 27.93 29.55
C VAL A 698 -1.04 29.14 29.71
N ASN A 699 -0.56 30.20 30.36
CA ASN A 699 -1.42 31.33 30.71
C ASN A 699 -1.83 32.17 29.51
N LEU A 700 -0.94 32.31 28.51
CA LEU A 700 -1.17 33.17 27.35
C LEU A 700 -1.70 32.42 26.13
N TYR A 701 -1.46 31.10 26.03
CA TYR A 701 -1.80 30.33 24.83
C TYR A 701 -2.69 29.13 25.12
N TRP A 702 -2.24 28.16 25.92
CA TRP A 702 -3.03 26.94 26.14
C TRP A 702 -4.40 27.24 26.78
N ASN A 703 -4.47 28.07 27.83
CA ASN A 703 -5.71 28.36 28.55
C ASN A 703 -6.79 28.99 27.64
N ILE A 704 -6.39 29.86 26.71
CA ILE A 704 -7.34 30.56 25.82
C ILE A 704 -7.77 29.69 24.64
N ASN A 705 -6.98 28.68 24.28
CA ASN A 705 -7.25 27.81 23.14
C ASN A 705 -7.81 26.43 23.55
N ASN A 706 -7.78 26.09 24.85
CA ASN A 706 -8.24 24.80 25.35
C ASN A 706 -9.68 24.49 24.91
N GLY A 707 -9.88 23.29 24.37
CA GLY A 707 -11.13 22.85 23.76
C GLY A 707 -11.20 23.06 22.23
N THR A 708 -10.18 23.65 21.62
CA THR A 708 -10.10 23.79 20.16
C THR A 708 -9.55 22.52 19.53
N MET A 709 -10.16 22.10 18.41
CA MET A 709 -9.77 20.90 17.66
C MET A 709 -9.51 21.27 16.20
N THR A 710 -8.56 20.60 15.56
CA THR A 710 -8.41 20.70 14.10
C THR A 710 -9.57 19.98 13.40
N GLN A 711 -9.89 20.46 12.20
CA GLN A 711 -10.86 19.84 11.28
C GLN A 711 -10.17 19.20 10.07
N VAL A 712 -8.83 19.17 10.06
CA VAL A 712 -8.06 18.49 9.02
C VAL A 712 -8.40 16.99 9.06
N PRO A 713 -8.90 16.39 7.96
CA PRO A 713 -9.31 14.98 7.91
C PRO A 713 -8.19 13.96 8.10
#